data_AF-A0A353LJV7-F1
#
_entry.id   AF-A0A353LJV7-F1
#
_cell.length_a   1.000
_cell.length_b   1.000
_cell.length_c   1.000
_cell.angle_alpha   90.00
_cell.angle_beta   90.00
_cell.angle_gamma   90.00
#
_symmetry.space_group_name_H-M   'P 1'
#
loop_
_entity.id
_entity.type
_entity.pdbx_description
1 polymer ?
#
loop_
_entity_poly.entity_id
_entity_poly.type
_entity_poly.pdbx_seq_one_letter_code
_entity_poly.pdbx_strand_id
1 'polypeptide(L)'
;MKKIIYSIFTVVLLAFTGCVQDNILQPDPPTQAGDEVAVRFSVNIPEYKTVTTRATGGVNDLILLVFDEQGKFIYSRSATLASQTETGGTFTVMMQPTTQKRTIHFISNYVFPDNFHDQSTGKTEQEVITALESSHLLFWNRTVLAGGISETPNPGQFNGGQAIELLRNQAKISVVSTEPKFEMQGFALYKVPDKGTAAPFDASEQAFTIGSVTQAAGASLSGEPAPLDFTSDEKYLFERVHKSNTDYTAVIVKGLYKETPSSPGELCYYKIDLLDKSLTPAVRYDIERNYHYKVTVNKVNMVGVDGISSAVNGAAANNVVLDASLDKFPMISDGKEKMEIEKTVVLFTEPGKPLSVQTNYWPDITADPEHIDNSGMTLYVEGETSIFGTQPAISASGLITATIANTLPVTLVEASIVVSKGNMSRKLRVVATPPFTFDPKINNANPGTVGAGQDAVANLTFTIPADFPEGLFPFDVKIYTQGLYYTKSSGAPDLQMKVENGVIYYIYTAASPGLKTLPFKTNNAGNAETVVLKADGFTGGPVAYNSSKREGSVNYVKSGVSTPVPYADKDNLSISNGFITIKQGEDGQFIWNYTSGTAATVEAVKWEGNKGYLYRATNVATSATTINLNYVGLKQATGTITYGANNPVPAGTTLEVTANRGQIKVTENGRYLYTLPATYNNSDAVTMRYYKAIGTTTNGTVSEIYETTTTVGNLTNGTINIGTKLSNIVIAGTIQYDYSSWGTSEWRDVPVDDGDVTKTAGPGTFAMTGGGSYRLTIPANTGDATNITITYQSGWWSSWSQTKKFDALKTDAGWRLN
;
A
#
# COMPACT_ATOMS: atom_id res chain seq x y z
N MET A 1 -56.91 -59.54 47.43
CA MET A 1 -57.75 -58.40 47.02
C MET A 1 -57.13 -57.81 45.75
N LYS A 2 -57.93 -57.79 44.67
CA LYS A 2 -57.96 -56.89 43.48
C LYS A 2 -56.61 -56.36 42.93
N LYS A 3 -56.13 -56.76 41.74
CA LYS A 3 -56.62 -56.55 40.33
C LYS A 3 -56.29 -55.15 39.75
N ILE A 4 -55.88 -55.14 38.44
CA ILE A 4 -56.05 -54.07 37.39
C ILE A 4 -54.93 -52.98 37.46
N ILE A 5 -53.97 -52.75 36.53
CA ILE A 5 -53.87 -52.69 35.04
C ILE A 5 -52.37 -52.76 34.63
N TYR A 6 -51.85 -53.86 34.07
CA TYR A 6 -51.46 -54.06 32.65
C TYR A 6 -51.64 -52.94 31.61
N SER A 7 -50.53 -52.61 30.93
CA SER A 7 -50.41 -51.97 29.60
C SER A 7 -49.98 -50.49 29.61
N ILE A 8 -48.66 -50.29 29.44
CA ILE A 8 -47.97 -49.26 28.61
C ILE A 8 -46.44 -49.22 28.88
N PHE A 9 -45.88 -50.06 29.76
CA PHE A 9 -44.43 -50.06 30.02
C PHE A 9 -43.67 -51.32 29.60
N THR A 10 -44.16 -52.06 28.60
CA THR A 10 -43.54 -53.33 28.14
C THR A 10 -43.62 -53.54 26.62
N VAL A 11 -43.37 -52.49 25.82
CA VAL A 11 -43.19 -52.62 24.34
C VAL A 11 -41.95 -51.87 23.80
N VAL A 12 -41.02 -51.39 24.65
CA VAL A 12 -39.70 -50.92 24.16
C VAL A 12 -38.59 -51.39 25.08
N LEU A 13 -38.49 -52.71 25.23
CA LEU A 13 -37.36 -53.37 25.89
C LEU A 13 -37.05 -54.67 25.13
N LEU A 14 -36.44 -54.53 23.94
CA LEU A 14 -35.73 -55.57 23.18
C LEU A 14 -35.08 -54.95 21.93
N ALA A 15 -34.00 -54.18 22.12
CA ALA A 15 -32.94 -53.97 21.13
C ALA A 15 -31.78 -53.12 21.72
N PHE A 16 -31.11 -53.61 22.76
CA PHE A 16 -29.72 -53.18 23.06
C PHE A 16 -28.94 -54.37 23.62
N THR A 17 -28.67 -55.34 22.75
CA THR A 17 -27.57 -56.30 22.90
C THR A 17 -26.57 -56.02 21.79
N GLY A 18 -25.32 -55.70 22.14
CA GLY A 18 -24.26 -55.55 21.15
C GLY A 18 -22.99 -54.93 21.73
N CYS A 19 -22.08 -55.80 22.15
CA CYS A 19 -20.63 -55.64 22.23
C CYS A 19 -20.06 -54.42 22.98
N VAL A 20 -19.39 -54.72 24.10
CA VAL A 20 -18.20 -53.98 24.51
C VAL A 20 -17.23 -54.05 23.32
N GLN A 21 -17.06 -52.96 22.61
CA GLN A 21 -15.96 -52.80 21.69
C GLN A 21 -15.01 -51.85 22.40
N ASP A 22 -13.83 -52.37 22.75
CA ASP A 22 -12.67 -51.52 22.99
C ASP A 22 -12.62 -50.52 21.84
N ASN A 23 -12.99 -49.27 22.10
CA ASN A 23 -12.50 -48.17 21.30
C ASN A 23 -11.04 -48.00 21.72
N ILE A 24 -10.23 -48.91 21.19
CA ILE A 24 -8.89 -48.63 20.71
C ILE A 24 -8.95 -47.18 20.22
N LEU A 25 -8.07 -46.33 20.75
CA LEU A 25 -7.73 -45.03 20.19
C LEU A 25 -7.77 -45.18 18.67
N GLN A 26 -8.87 -44.80 18.04
CA GLN A 26 -8.88 -44.63 16.61
C GLN A 26 -8.01 -43.38 16.49
N PRO A 27 -6.78 -43.49 15.95
CA PRO A 27 -6.08 -42.29 15.58
C PRO A 27 -7.07 -41.55 14.68
N ASP A 28 -7.22 -40.24 14.87
CA ASP A 28 -7.76 -39.42 13.79
C ASP A 28 -7.11 -39.92 12.49
N PRO A 29 -7.89 -40.08 11.40
CA PRO A 29 -7.33 -40.53 10.14
C PRO A 29 -6.04 -39.72 9.93
N PRO A 30 -4.88 -40.38 9.75
CA PRO A 30 -3.61 -39.67 9.65
C PRO A 30 -3.86 -38.61 8.60
N THR A 31 -3.69 -37.35 8.99
CA THR A 31 -3.88 -36.21 8.10
C THR A 31 -3.13 -36.58 6.84
N GLN A 32 -3.87 -36.79 5.76
CA GLN A 32 -3.30 -37.35 4.54
C GLN A 32 -2.12 -36.43 4.21
N ALA A 33 -0.92 -36.98 4.23
CA ALA A 33 0.28 -36.26 3.84
C ALA A 33 0.19 -36.04 2.32
N GLY A 34 -0.69 -35.13 1.91
CA GLY A 34 -0.48 -34.35 0.71
C GLY A 34 0.74 -33.48 0.99
N ASP A 35 1.57 -33.30 -0.03
CA ASP A 35 2.71 -32.41 0.06
C ASP A 35 2.21 -31.02 0.50
N GLU A 36 2.80 -30.47 1.56
CA GLU A 36 2.47 -29.11 1.98
C GLU A 36 2.71 -28.14 0.83
N VAL A 37 1.82 -27.17 0.67
CA VAL A 37 1.93 -26.16 -0.37
C VAL A 37 2.51 -24.87 0.20
N ALA A 38 3.38 -24.23 -0.57
CA ALA A 38 3.97 -22.95 -0.20
C ALA A 38 2.94 -21.83 -0.42
N VAL A 39 2.43 -21.27 0.66
CA VAL A 39 1.50 -20.13 0.64
C VAL A 39 2.29 -18.85 0.87
N ARG A 40 2.09 -17.86 -0.02
CA ARG A 40 2.73 -16.54 0.08
C ARG A 40 1.70 -15.44 0.28
N PHE A 41 1.90 -14.62 1.31
CA PHE A 41 1.04 -13.49 1.64
C PHE A 41 1.86 -12.30 2.16
N SER A 42 1.26 -11.12 2.10
CA SER A 42 1.84 -9.90 2.66
C SER A 42 1.16 -9.59 3.99
N VAL A 43 1.94 -9.18 4.98
CA VAL A 43 1.45 -8.61 6.23
C VAL A 43 1.84 -7.15 6.31
N ASN A 44 0.96 -6.34 6.87
CA ASN A 44 1.24 -4.95 7.24
C ASN A 44 0.82 -4.73 8.68
N ILE A 45 1.57 -3.94 9.42
CA ILE A 45 1.16 -3.43 10.72
C ILE A 45 0.47 -2.09 10.42
N PRO A 46 -0.85 -1.95 10.69
CA PRO A 46 -1.50 -0.66 10.56
C PRO A 46 -0.74 0.39 11.36
N GLU A 47 -0.63 1.63 10.90
CA GLU A 47 -0.15 2.68 11.80
C GLU A 47 -1.04 2.72 13.05
N TYR A 48 -0.56 3.30 14.16
CA TYR A 48 -1.52 3.75 15.16
C TYR A 48 -2.58 4.54 14.41
N LYS A 49 -3.86 4.32 14.69
CA LYS A 49 -4.90 5.24 14.20
C LYS A 49 -4.58 6.59 14.90
N THR A 50 -3.83 7.63 14.41
CA THR A 50 -3.10 8.03 13.15
C THR A 50 -1.55 8.07 13.14
N VAL A 51 -1.01 8.19 11.91
CA VAL A 51 0.05 9.07 11.34
C VAL A 51 1.39 9.09 12.08
N THR A 52 2.32 8.35 11.46
CA THR A 52 3.79 8.40 11.55
C THR A 52 4.37 8.70 12.94
N THR A 53 4.42 7.65 13.72
CA THR A 53 5.48 7.47 14.73
C THR A 53 6.06 6.08 14.51
N ARG A 54 7.37 6.04 14.24
CA ARG A 54 8.14 4.80 14.12
C ARG A 54 8.10 4.10 15.46
N ALA A 55 7.17 3.16 15.64
CA ALA A 55 7.31 2.17 16.68
C ALA A 55 8.51 1.28 16.31
N THR A 56 9.50 1.26 17.18
CA THR A 56 10.50 0.19 17.26
C THR A 56 9.76 -1.12 17.52
N GLY A 57 9.48 -1.89 16.47
CA GLY A 57 8.76 -3.15 16.57
C GLY A 57 8.41 -3.70 15.20
N GLY A 58 9.39 -4.24 14.49
CA GLY A 58 9.13 -5.02 13.28
C GLY A 58 8.42 -6.34 13.60
N VAL A 59 7.85 -6.96 12.56
CA VAL A 59 7.45 -8.37 12.58
C VAL A 59 8.74 -9.20 12.57
N ASN A 60 9.20 -9.68 13.72
CA ASN A 60 10.48 -10.40 13.83
C ASN A 60 10.28 -11.90 13.55
N ASP A 61 9.25 -12.47 14.17
CA ASP A 61 8.82 -13.86 14.01
C ASP A 61 7.31 -13.86 13.75
N LEU A 62 6.82 -14.71 12.83
CA LEU A 62 5.39 -14.82 12.52
C LEU A 62 4.97 -16.30 12.57
N ILE A 63 4.02 -16.62 13.43
CA ILE A 63 3.47 -17.96 13.60
C ILE A 63 1.99 -17.94 13.24
N LEU A 64 1.58 -18.90 12.41
CA LEU A 64 0.19 -19.14 12.05
C LEU A 64 -0.36 -20.26 12.91
N LEU A 65 -1.51 -20.03 13.54
CA LEU A 65 -2.30 -21.05 14.24
C LEU A 65 -3.51 -21.38 13.37
N VAL A 66 -3.62 -22.64 12.94
CA VAL A 66 -4.62 -23.10 11.97
C VAL A 66 -5.69 -23.92 12.67
N PHE A 67 -6.94 -23.52 12.44
CA PHE A 67 -8.14 -24.16 13.00
C PHE A 67 -9.01 -24.72 11.89
N ASP A 68 -9.65 -25.86 12.16
CA ASP A 68 -10.59 -26.54 11.24
C ASP A 68 -11.92 -25.79 11.09
N GLU A 69 -12.82 -26.36 10.30
CA GLU A 69 -14.12 -25.76 10.03
C GLU A 69 -15.05 -25.68 11.26
N GLN A 70 -14.82 -26.52 12.28
CA GLN A 70 -15.47 -26.49 13.60
C GLN A 70 -14.74 -25.58 14.60
N GLY A 71 -13.64 -24.95 14.20
CA GLY A 71 -12.86 -24.03 15.03
C GLY A 71 -11.96 -24.74 16.04
N LYS A 72 -11.55 -25.99 15.79
CA LYS A 72 -10.57 -26.72 16.61
C LYS A 72 -9.16 -26.54 16.07
N PHE A 73 -8.20 -26.36 16.97
CA PHE A 73 -6.80 -26.21 16.61
C PHE A 73 -6.25 -27.51 16.03
N ILE A 74 -5.64 -27.40 14.83
CA ILE A 74 -5.04 -28.52 14.12
C ILE A 74 -3.51 -28.46 14.23
N TYR A 75 -2.91 -27.33 13.83
CA TYR A 75 -1.46 -27.17 13.83
C TYR A 75 -1.01 -25.70 13.82
N SER A 76 0.27 -25.51 14.09
CA SER A 76 0.95 -24.22 13.94
C SER A 76 2.10 -24.30 12.92
N ARG A 77 2.40 -23.19 12.25
CA ARG A 77 3.54 -23.07 11.33
C ARG A 77 4.24 -21.74 11.49
N SER A 78 5.57 -21.78 11.57
CA SER A 78 6.39 -20.57 11.47
C SER A 78 6.47 -20.15 10.01
N ALA A 79 6.15 -18.89 9.75
CA ALA A 79 6.28 -18.31 8.43
C ALA A 79 7.71 -17.79 8.22
N THR A 80 8.27 -18.05 7.05
CA THR A 80 9.57 -17.56 6.65
C THR A 80 9.43 -16.20 5.99
N LEU A 81 10.17 -15.21 6.47
CA LEU A 81 10.21 -13.88 5.87
C LEU A 81 10.90 -13.96 4.50
N ALA A 82 10.16 -13.63 3.44
CA ALA A 82 10.68 -13.58 2.07
C ALA A 82 11.23 -12.19 1.72
N SER A 83 10.61 -11.14 2.23
CA SER A 83 11.06 -9.74 2.06
C SER A 83 10.45 -8.85 3.13
N GLN A 84 11.20 -7.87 3.63
CA GLN A 84 10.76 -6.94 4.67
C GLN A 84 10.53 -5.54 4.13
N THR A 85 9.54 -4.84 4.68
CA THR A 85 9.36 -3.38 4.54
C THR A 85 9.39 -2.74 5.93
N GLU A 86 9.37 -1.41 6.02
CA GLU A 86 9.46 -0.71 7.31
C GLU A 86 8.25 -0.97 8.24
N THR A 87 7.09 -1.32 7.66
CA THR A 87 5.83 -1.52 8.39
C THR A 87 5.18 -2.87 8.10
N GLY A 88 5.90 -3.80 7.48
CA GLY A 88 5.34 -5.08 7.04
C GLY A 88 6.36 -6.03 6.45
N GLY A 89 5.86 -7.06 5.77
CA GLY A 89 6.71 -8.04 5.10
C GLY A 89 5.90 -9.01 4.27
N THR A 90 6.55 -9.64 3.30
CA THR A 90 5.98 -10.78 2.59
C THR A 90 6.55 -12.05 3.20
N PHE A 91 5.65 -12.96 3.56
CA PHE A 91 5.97 -14.21 4.22
C PHE A 91 5.57 -15.38 3.33
N THR A 92 6.32 -16.47 3.46
CA THR A 92 6.02 -17.77 2.85
C THR A 92 5.90 -18.80 3.96
N VAL A 93 4.89 -19.65 3.90
CA VAL A 93 4.65 -20.71 4.89
C VAL A 93 4.19 -21.97 4.19
N MET A 94 4.64 -23.13 4.69
CA MET A 94 4.18 -24.43 4.20
C MET A 94 2.90 -24.82 4.94
N MET A 95 1.82 -25.07 4.21
CA MET A 95 0.52 -25.39 4.79
C MET A 95 -0.11 -26.60 4.10
N GLN A 96 -0.95 -27.32 4.83
CA GLN A 96 -1.71 -28.43 4.26
C GLN A 96 -2.87 -27.87 3.41
N PRO A 97 -2.94 -28.20 2.10
CA PRO A 97 -4.04 -27.78 1.25
C PRO A 97 -5.35 -28.45 1.65
N THR A 98 -6.47 -27.76 1.45
CA THR A 98 -7.81 -28.24 1.75
C THR A 98 -8.86 -27.35 1.07
N THR A 99 -10.00 -27.93 0.69
CA THR A 99 -11.16 -27.16 0.22
C THR A 99 -12.12 -26.78 1.35
N GLN A 100 -11.88 -27.28 2.57
CA GLN A 100 -12.70 -26.98 3.74
C GLN A 100 -12.32 -25.64 4.35
N LYS A 101 -13.30 -24.95 4.95
CA LYS A 101 -13.09 -23.68 5.65
C LYS A 101 -11.94 -23.81 6.66
N ARG A 102 -11.05 -22.81 6.69
CA ARG A 102 -10.01 -22.70 7.73
C ARG A 102 -10.03 -21.33 8.37
N THR A 103 -9.86 -21.30 9.68
CA THR A 103 -9.57 -20.05 10.41
C THR A 103 -8.09 -20.02 10.75
N ILE A 104 -7.44 -18.89 10.48
CA ILE A 104 -6.01 -18.72 10.71
C ILE A 104 -5.80 -17.50 11.59
N HIS A 105 -5.07 -17.69 12.69
CA HIS A 105 -4.55 -16.59 13.50
C HIS A 105 -3.08 -16.36 13.19
N PHE A 106 -2.75 -15.12 12.91
CA PHE A 106 -1.39 -14.66 12.67
C PHE A 106 -0.88 -14.02 13.94
N ILE A 107 0.20 -14.54 14.52
CA ILE A 107 0.76 -14.05 15.79
C ILE A 107 2.23 -13.77 15.60
N SER A 108 2.63 -12.54 15.93
CA SER A 108 4.02 -12.10 15.82
C SER A 108 4.57 -11.63 17.16
N ASN A 109 5.86 -11.87 17.38
CA ASN A 109 6.61 -11.48 18.58
C ASN A 109 6.02 -12.09 19.87
N TYR A 110 5.51 -13.32 19.76
CA TYR A 110 5.04 -14.12 20.91
C TYR A 110 5.95 -15.33 21.12
N VAL A 111 6.30 -15.60 22.37
CA VAL A 111 7.11 -16.76 22.76
C VAL A 111 6.17 -17.89 23.16
N PHE A 112 6.01 -18.88 22.29
CA PHE A 112 5.19 -20.06 22.56
C PHE A 112 5.95 -21.08 23.43
N PRO A 113 5.28 -21.79 24.35
CA PRO A 113 5.91 -22.88 25.08
C PRO A 113 6.22 -24.05 24.14
N ASP A 114 7.28 -24.82 24.43
CA ASP A 114 7.75 -25.92 23.57
C ASP A 114 6.68 -26.98 23.28
N ASN A 115 5.77 -27.21 24.23
CA ASN A 115 4.65 -28.16 24.11
C ASN A 115 3.32 -27.48 23.71
N PHE A 116 3.36 -26.27 23.16
CA PHE A 116 2.16 -25.51 22.79
C PHE A 116 1.23 -26.30 21.87
N HIS A 117 1.78 -26.97 20.85
CA HIS A 117 1.00 -27.75 19.89
C HIS A 117 0.21 -28.85 20.60
N ASP A 118 0.90 -29.74 21.34
CA ASP A 118 0.27 -30.87 22.06
C ASP A 118 -0.79 -30.40 23.06
N GLN A 119 -0.54 -29.27 23.73
CA GLN A 119 -1.50 -28.69 24.68
C GLN A 119 -2.70 -28.02 24.02
N SER A 120 -2.60 -27.67 22.73
CA SER A 120 -3.63 -26.93 21.99
C SER A 120 -4.45 -27.83 21.07
N THR A 121 -3.93 -28.99 20.65
CA THR A 121 -4.61 -29.93 19.75
C THR A 121 -6.03 -30.25 20.22
N GLY A 122 -7.01 -30.03 19.34
CA GLY A 122 -8.43 -30.30 19.61
C GLY A 122 -9.15 -29.26 20.49
N LYS A 123 -8.45 -28.24 20.99
CA LYS A 123 -9.06 -27.10 21.69
C LYS A 123 -9.66 -26.10 20.71
N THR A 124 -10.69 -25.40 21.15
CA THR A 124 -11.34 -24.36 20.35
C THR A 124 -10.46 -23.13 20.15
N GLU A 125 -10.75 -22.35 19.11
CA GLU A 125 -10.17 -21.04 18.84
C GLU A 125 -10.15 -20.14 20.09
N GLN A 126 -11.28 -20.09 20.80
CA GLN A 126 -11.40 -19.34 22.04
C GLN A 126 -10.45 -19.83 23.12
N GLU A 127 -10.44 -21.13 23.42
CA GLU A 127 -9.58 -21.72 24.47
C GLU A 127 -8.09 -21.47 24.20
N VAL A 128 -7.68 -21.50 22.93
CA VAL A 128 -6.28 -21.31 22.55
C VAL A 128 -5.89 -19.83 22.54
N ILE A 129 -6.63 -18.99 21.82
CA ILE A 129 -6.21 -17.61 21.53
C ILE A 129 -6.40 -16.69 22.74
N THR A 130 -7.47 -16.87 23.53
CA THR A 130 -7.71 -16.04 24.73
C THR A 130 -6.74 -16.32 25.87
N ALA A 131 -6.04 -17.46 25.83
CA ALA A 131 -5.00 -17.83 26.79
C ALA A 131 -3.63 -17.18 26.49
N LEU A 132 -3.46 -16.56 25.33
CA LEU A 132 -2.20 -15.94 24.93
C LEU A 132 -2.09 -14.53 25.52
N GLU A 133 -1.11 -14.32 26.38
CA GLU A 133 -0.86 -13.05 27.08
C GLU A 133 0.62 -12.67 27.03
N SER A 134 0.92 -11.38 27.00
CA SER A 134 2.30 -10.89 26.96
C SER A 134 2.46 -9.58 27.72
N SER A 135 3.63 -9.41 28.34
CA SER A 135 4.13 -8.14 28.89
C SER A 135 4.87 -7.28 27.86
N HIS A 136 4.95 -7.75 26.61
CA HIS A 136 5.62 -7.08 25.51
C HIS A 136 4.68 -6.86 24.31
N LEU A 137 5.16 -6.06 23.37
CA LEU A 137 4.47 -5.81 22.11
C LEU A 137 4.39 -7.09 21.29
N LEU A 138 3.17 -7.49 20.93
CA LEU A 138 2.88 -8.51 19.93
C LEU A 138 1.95 -7.95 18.86
N PHE A 139 1.85 -8.66 17.75
CA PHE A 139 0.88 -8.36 16.71
C PHE A 139 -0.02 -9.55 16.40
N TRP A 140 -1.28 -9.27 16.07
CA TRP A 140 -2.30 -10.29 15.86
C TRP A 140 -3.23 -9.97 14.68
N ASN A 141 -3.61 -10.98 13.90
CA ASN A 141 -4.76 -10.92 12.99
C ASN A 141 -5.51 -12.26 13.00
N ARG A 142 -6.79 -12.23 12.62
CA ARG A 142 -7.61 -13.40 12.33
C ARG A 142 -8.16 -13.32 10.91
N THR A 143 -7.95 -14.37 10.12
CA THR A 143 -8.50 -14.50 8.77
C THR A 143 -9.31 -15.78 8.64
N VAL A 144 -10.47 -15.70 8.00
CA VAL A 144 -11.30 -16.87 7.67
C VAL A 144 -11.21 -17.14 6.17
N LEU A 145 -10.69 -18.30 5.80
CA LEU A 145 -10.63 -18.77 4.43
C LEU A 145 -11.81 -19.70 4.16
N ALA A 146 -12.90 -19.15 3.61
CA ALA A 146 -14.14 -19.91 3.37
C ALA A 146 -13.94 -21.10 2.41
N GLY A 147 -13.06 -20.94 1.40
CA GLY A 147 -12.71 -21.99 0.43
C GLY A 147 -11.47 -22.82 0.79
N GLY A 148 -10.96 -22.69 2.02
CA GLY A 148 -9.77 -23.40 2.47
C GLY A 148 -8.45 -22.89 1.88
N ILE A 149 -7.48 -23.80 1.73
CA ILE A 149 -6.12 -23.55 1.25
C ILE A 149 -5.94 -24.28 -0.07
N SER A 150 -5.74 -23.55 -1.17
CA SER A 150 -5.61 -24.13 -2.51
C SER A 150 -4.42 -25.09 -2.62
N GLU A 151 -4.59 -26.19 -3.36
CA GLU A 151 -3.50 -27.11 -3.76
C GLU A 151 -2.48 -26.47 -4.71
N THR A 152 -2.87 -25.42 -5.43
CA THR A 152 -1.98 -24.64 -6.32
C THR A 152 -2.07 -23.15 -5.95
N PRO A 153 -1.56 -22.76 -4.77
CA PRO A 153 -1.73 -21.40 -4.27
C PRO A 153 -1.02 -20.40 -5.18
N ASN A 154 -1.80 -19.56 -5.85
CA ASN A 154 -1.26 -18.47 -6.66
C ASN A 154 -0.50 -17.48 -5.74
N PRO A 155 0.78 -17.17 -6.05
CA PRO A 155 1.55 -16.22 -5.25
C PRO A 155 0.84 -14.85 -5.16
N GLY A 156 0.59 -14.39 -3.93
CA GLY A 156 -0.09 -13.11 -3.70
C GLY A 156 -1.61 -13.12 -3.90
N GLN A 157 -2.24 -14.29 -3.95
CA GLN A 157 -3.71 -14.44 -3.97
C GLN A 157 -4.28 -15.06 -2.69
N PHE A 158 -3.43 -15.33 -1.69
CA PHE A 158 -3.89 -15.72 -0.37
C PHE A 158 -4.79 -14.61 0.22
N ASN A 159 -5.92 -14.99 0.84
CA ASN A 159 -6.94 -14.05 1.30
C ASN A 159 -7.44 -13.08 0.21
N GLY A 160 -7.66 -13.58 -1.03
CA GLY A 160 -8.10 -12.74 -2.15
C GLY A 160 -7.05 -11.71 -2.62
N GLY A 161 -5.79 -11.88 -2.22
CA GLY A 161 -4.70 -10.96 -2.52
C GLY A 161 -4.63 -9.72 -1.64
N GLN A 162 -5.44 -9.66 -0.57
CA GLN A 162 -5.38 -8.61 0.43
C GLN A 162 -4.24 -8.84 1.42
N ALA A 163 -3.59 -7.77 1.86
CA ALA A 163 -2.59 -7.84 2.92
C ALA A 163 -3.26 -8.15 4.27
N ILE A 164 -2.58 -8.92 5.11
CA ILE A 164 -3.01 -9.26 6.46
C ILE A 164 -2.59 -8.13 7.42
N GLU A 165 -3.56 -7.48 8.04
CA GLU A 165 -3.33 -6.35 8.93
C GLU A 165 -3.09 -6.81 10.38
N LEU A 166 -1.84 -6.78 10.84
CA LEU A 166 -1.46 -7.23 12.17
C LEU A 166 -1.66 -6.12 13.22
N LEU A 167 -2.67 -6.29 14.08
CA LEU A 167 -3.06 -5.39 15.14
C LEU A 167 -2.11 -5.47 16.34
N ARG A 168 -1.62 -4.34 16.84
CA ARG A 168 -0.85 -4.27 18.10
C ARG A 168 -1.72 -4.67 19.29
N ASN A 169 -1.14 -5.33 20.30
CA ASN A 169 -1.78 -5.52 21.61
C ASN A 169 -1.66 -4.30 22.55
N GLN A 170 -0.84 -3.31 22.19
CA GLN A 170 -0.61 -2.11 23.00
C GLN A 170 -1.23 -0.86 22.36
N ALA A 171 -1.72 0.03 23.21
CA ALA A 171 -1.98 1.42 22.91
C ALA A 171 -0.72 2.26 23.13
N LYS A 172 -0.79 3.54 22.76
CA LYS A 172 0.27 4.52 22.96
C LYS A 172 -0.30 5.84 23.50
N ILE A 173 0.42 6.50 24.40
CA ILE A 173 0.10 7.82 24.93
C ILE A 173 1.27 8.78 24.66
N SER A 174 0.95 9.99 24.24
CA SER A 174 1.89 11.12 24.27
C SER A 174 1.23 12.33 24.93
N VAL A 175 2.06 13.20 25.51
CA VAL A 175 1.63 14.44 26.14
C VAL A 175 2.43 15.59 25.56
N VAL A 176 1.74 16.67 25.20
CA VAL A 176 2.36 17.93 24.80
C VAL A 176 1.71 19.08 25.57
N SER A 177 2.41 20.20 25.72
CA SER A 177 1.84 21.40 26.32
C SER A 177 2.03 22.60 25.39
N THR A 178 0.97 23.40 25.28
CA THR A 178 0.95 24.66 24.53
C THR A 178 0.73 25.86 25.45
N GLU A 179 0.63 25.66 26.77
CA GLU A 179 0.34 26.69 27.77
C GLU A 179 1.63 27.43 28.20
N PRO A 180 1.76 28.74 27.92
CA PRO A 180 2.96 29.50 28.32
C PRO A 180 3.19 29.60 29.83
N LYS A 181 2.13 29.46 30.64
CA LYS A 181 2.22 29.41 32.12
C LYS A 181 2.64 28.05 32.67
N PHE A 182 2.92 27.07 31.82
CA PHE A 182 3.29 25.73 32.26
C PHE A 182 4.43 25.15 31.41
N GLU A 183 5.59 24.99 32.03
CA GLU A 183 6.74 24.36 31.39
C GLU A 183 6.77 22.87 31.72
N MET A 184 6.28 22.04 30.80
CA MET A 184 6.22 20.59 30.99
C MET A 184 7.62 19.99 31.02
N GLN A 185 7.93 19.21 32.06
CA GLN A 185 9.19 18.48 32.20
C GLN A 185 9.07 17.01 31.77
N GLY A 186 7.86 16.44 31.81
CA GLY A 186 7.58 15.07 31.38
C GLY A 186 6.27 14.54 31.93
N PHE A 187 5.96 13.29 31.60
CA PHE A 187 4.78 12.60 32.12
C PHE A 187 5.07 11.13 32.42
N ALA A 188 4.25 10.56 33.28
CA ALA A 188 4.26 9.14 33.61
C ALA A 188 2.83 8.59 33.64
N LEU A 189 2.67 7.27 33.56
CA LEU A 189 1.37 6.60 33.60
C LEU A 189 1.15 5.95 34.97
N TYR A 190 -0.06 6.12 35.50
CA TYR A 190 -0.48 5.53 36.77
C TYR A 190 -1.54 4.45 36.52
N LYS A 191 -1.42 3.31 37.21
CA LYS A 191 -2.31 2.14 37.12
C LYS A 191 -2.41 1.52 35.72
N VAL A 192 -1.29 1.41 35.00
CA VAL A 192 -1.26 0.65 33.74
C VAL A 192 -1.12 -0.84 34.02
N PRO A 193 -1.81 -1.72 33.28
CA PRO A 193 -1.60 -3.17 33.39
C PRO A 193 -0.17 -3.56 32.98
N ASP A 194 0.38 -4.59 33.62
CA ASP A 194 1.71 -5.16 33.33
C ASP A 194 1.73 -6.13 32.14
N LYS A 195 0.56 -6.64 31.75
CA LYS A 195 0.37 -7.54 30.61
C LYS A 195 -0.98 -7.32 29.90
N GLY A 196 -1.06 -7.77 28.65
CA GLY A 196 -2.27 -7.75 27.83
C GLY A 196 -2.46 -9.03 27.02
N THR A 197 -3.66 -9.24 26.47
CA THR A 197 -3.99 -10.42 25.65
C THR A 197 -3.49 -10.27 24.22
N ALA A 198 -3.28 -11.39 23.53
CA ALA A 198 -2.85 -11.40 22.13
C ALA A 198 -3.92 -10.84 21.19
N ALA A 199 -5.18 -11.18 21.42
CA ALA A 199 -6.31 -10.82 20.58
C ALA A 199 -7.40 -10.07 21.38
N PRO A 200 -8.14 -9.15 20.74
CA PRO A 200 -9.40 -8.66 21.30
C PRO A 200 -10.45 -9.78 21.22
N PHE A 201 -11.24 -9.92 22.28
CA PHE A 201 -12.28 -10.93 22.41
C PHE A 201 -13.51 -10.34 23.09
N ASP A 202 -14.64 -10.40 22.40
CA ASP A 202 -15.95 -10.07 22.93
C ASP A 202 -16.54 -11.29 23.63
N ALA A 203 -16.56 -11.25 24.96
CA ALA A 203 -17.11 -12.35 25.75
C ALA A 203 -18.63 -12.48 25.63
N SER A 204 -19.34 -11.43 25.20
CA SER A 204 -20.80 -11.50 25.00
C SER A 204 -21.16 -12.18 23.69
N GLU A 205 -20.42 -11.88 22.63
CA GLU A 205 -20.62 -12.47 21.30
C GLU A 205 -19.84 -13.78 21.11
N GLN A 206 -18.94 -14.12 22.05
CA GLN A 206 -18.00 -15.23 21.95
C GLN A 206 -17.16 -15.16 20.66
N ALA A 207 -16.73 -13.94 20.30
CA ALA A 207 -16.09 -13.65 19.01
C ALA A 207 -14.85 -12.77 19.15
N PHE A 208 -13.89 -12.91 18.24
CA PHE A 208 -12.69 -12.07 18.17
C PHE A 208 -12.97 -10.79 17.37
N THR A 209 -13.65 -9.84 18.02
CA THR A 209 -14.11 -8.60 17.41
C THR A 209 -13.08 -7.48 17.59
N ILE A 210 -12.64 -6.86 16.49
CA ILE A 210 -11.72 -5.71 16.54
C ILE A 210 -12.43 -4.53 17.21
N GLY A 211 -11.81 -3.97 18.24
CA GLY A 211 -12.35 -2.86 19.03
C GLY A 211 -12.96 -3.29 20.36
N SER A 212 -13.13 -4.58 20.60
CA SER A 212 -13.47 -5.10 21.93
C SER A 212 -12.26 -4.96 22.87
N VAL A 213 -12.46 -4.25 23.97
CA VAL A 213 -11.42 -4.01 24.98
C VAL A 213 -11.30 -5.24 25.88
N THR A 214 -10.16 -5.92 25.84
CA THR A 214 -9.96 -7.19 26.55
C THR A 214 -8.79 -7.11 27.51
N GLN A 215 -9.06 -7.22 28.80
CA GLN A 215 -8.05 -7.21 29.84
C GLN A 215 -7.49 -8.62 30.09
N ALA A 216 -6.16 -8.73 30.20
CA ALA A 216 -5.51 -9.98 30.60
C ALA A 216 -5.91 -10.38 32.03
N ALA A 217 -6.15 -11.67 32.22
CA ALA A 217 -6.63 -12.17 33.50
C ALA A 217 -5.52 -12.08 34.55
N GLY A 218 -5.83 -11.48 35.71
CA GLY A 218 -4.88 -11.31 36.80
C GLY A 218 -3.71 -10.37 36.50
N ALA A 219 -3.84 -9.46 35.51
CA ALA A 219 -2.86 -8.41 35.28
C ALA A 219 -2.72 -7.50 36.52
N SER A 220 -1.48 -7.20 36.89
CA SER A 220 -1.18 -6.26 37.98
C SER A 220 -1.16 -4.84 37.44
N LEU A 221 -1.67 -3.89 38.23
CA LEU A 221 -1.63 -2.47 37.87
C LEU A 221 -0.38 -1.82 38.45
N SER A 222 0.25 -0.93 37.67
CA SER A 222 1.38 -0.15 38.14
C SER A 222 1.01 0.71 39.34
N GLY A 223 1.97 0.83 40.27
CA GLY A 223 1.86 1.70 41.44
C GLY A 223 2.11 3.17 41.09
N GLU A 224 2.41 3.95 42.13
CA GLU A 224 2.84 5.34 41.98
C GLU A 224 4.12 5.42 41.10
N PRO A 225 4.17 6.34 40.10
CA PRO A 225 5.38 6.52 39.29
C PRO A 225 6.59 6.97 40.10
N ALA A 226 7.78 6.51 39.73
CA ALA A 226 9.04 6.98 40.29
C ALA A 226 9.45 8.33 39.65
N PRO A 227 10.29 9.15 40.33
CA PRO A 227 10.75 10.44 39.78
C PRO A 227 11.43 10.37 38.41
N LEU A 228 12.05 9.23 38.07
CA LEU A 228 12.73 9.01 36.79
C LEU A 228 11.78 8.59 35.65
N ASP A 229 10.54 8.18 35.97
CA ASP A 229 9.57 7.74 34.96
C ASP A 229 9.02 8.93 34.15
N PHE A 230 9.18 10.15 34.67
CA PHE A 230 8.72 11.38 34.05
C PHE A 230 9.68 11.80 32.95
N THR A 231 9.38 11.35 31.73
CA THR A 231 10.08 11.78 30.51
C THR A 231 9.08 12.34 29.51
N SER A 232 9.57 13.01 28.46
CA SER A 232 8.74 13.45 27.33
C SER A 232 8.43 12.33 26.34
N ASP A 233 9.04 11.15 26.49
CA ASP A 233 8.91 10.06 25.53
C ASP A 233 7.50 9.48 25.56
N GLU A 234 7.04 9.01 24.40
CA GLU A 234 5.79 8.28 24.28
C GLU A 234 5.80 7.04 25.20
N LYS A 235 4.63 6.70 25.73
CA LYS A 235 4.46 5.58 26.66
C LYS A 235 3.48 4.58 26.06
N TYR A 236 3.78 3.30 26.20
CA TYR A 236 2.94 2.21 25.70
C TYR A 236 2.25 1.52 26.87
N LEU A 237 1.03 1.05 26.64
CA LEU A 237 0.20 0.43 27.67
C LEU A 237 -0.77 -0.59 27.08
N PHE A 238 -1.22 -1.53 27.91
CA PHE A 238 -2.22 -2.52 27.54
C PHE A 238 -3.65 -2.02 27.77
N GLU A 239 -4.59 -2.76 27.21
CA GLU A 239 -6.01 -2.46 27.27
C GLU A 239 -6.56 -2.41 28.69
N ARG A 240 -7.55 -1.53 28.89
CA ARG A 240 -8.21 -1.38 30.19
C ARG A 240 -9.60 -0.77 30.03
N VAL A 241 -10.59 -1.37 30.70
CA VAL A 241 -11.95 -0.84 30.75
C VAL A 241 -12.08 0.18 31.88
N HIS A 242 -12.53 1.38 31.55
CA HIS A 242 -12.66 2.52 32.47
C HIS A 242 -14.05 3.15 32.48
N LYS A 243 -14.85 2.95 31.42
CA LYS A 243 -16.08 3.73 31.13
C LYS A 243 -17.06 3.86 32.31
N SER A 244 -17.05 2.89 33.24
CA SER A 244 -17.91 2.83 34.44
C SER A 244 -17.16 2.65 35.77
N ASN A 245 -15.82 2.75 35.78
CA ASN A 245 -15.00 2.39 36.94
C ASN A 245 -14.47 3.62 37.71
N THR A 246 -14.35 3.49 39.04
CA THR A 246 -13.67 4.46 39.92
C THR A 246 -12.16 4.23 39.97
N ASP A 247 -11.72 3.05 39.55
CA ASP A 247 -10.33 2.67 39.36
C ASP A 247 -9.94 2.74 37.87
N TYR A 248 -9.05 3.67 37.50
CA TYR A 248 -8.74 4.01 36.10
C TYR A 248 -7.27 4.39 35.88
N THR A 249 -6.80 4.30 34.63
CA THR A 249 -5.44 4.71 34.24
C THR A 249 -5.42 6.21 34.09
N ALA A 250 -4.43 6.84 34.70
CA ALA A 250 -4.28 8.29 34.63
C ALA A 250 -2.90 8.67 34.09
N VAL A 251 -2.84 9.85 33.48
CA VAL A 251 -1.58 10.47 33.07
C VAL A 251 -1.17 11.44 34.18
N ILE A 252 0.03 11.27 34.73
CA ILE A 252 0.60 12.20 35.69
C ILE A 252 1.58 13.10 34.95
N VAL A 253 1.31 14.40 34.91
CA VAL A 253 2.15 15.38 34.25
C VAL A 253 2.98 16.12 35.29
N LYS A 254 4.28 16.25 35.03
CA LYS A 254 5.25 17.01 35.82
C LYS A 254 5.67 18.26 35.05
N GLY A 255 5.70 19.40 35.71
CA GLY A 255 6.21 20.62 35.10
C GLY A 255 6.39 21.76 36.09
N LEU A 256 6.76 22.92 35.56
CA LEU A 256 6.91 24.16 36.32
C LEU A 256 5.73 25.09 36.01
N TYR A 257 4.90 25.37 37.00
CA TYR A 257 3.82 26.34 36.90
C TYR A 257 4.33 27.77 37.12
N LYS A 258 3.84 28.72 36.33
CA LYS A 258 4.22 30.14 36.41
C LYS A 258 2.96 30.99 36.59
N GLU A 259 2.91 31.85 37.61
CA GLU A 259 1.76 32.75 37.82
C GLU A 259 1.50 33.66 36.61
N THR A 260 2.58 34.14 36.01
CA THR A 260 2.63 34.83 34.71
C THR A 260 3.69 34.16 33.82
N PRO A 261 3.64 34.29 32.49
CA PRO A 261 4.66 33.70 31.62
C PRO A 261 6.10 34.11 31.94
N SER A 262 6.29 35.22 32.67
CA SER A 262 7.59 35.76 33.07
C SER A 262 7.98 35.41 34.51
N SER A 263 7.09 34.82 35.31
CA SER A 263 7.37 34.43 36.69
C SER A 263 8.33 33.23 36.76
N PRO A 264 9.14 33.09 37.83
CA PRO A 264 9.87 31.85 38.07
C PRO A 264 8.87 30.69 38.21
N GLY A 265 9.27 29.51 37.71
CA GLY A 265 8.41 28.34 37.72
C GLY A 265 8.50 27.55 39.03
N GLU A 266 7.36 27.12 39.55
CA GLU A 266 7.24 26.24 40.71
C GLU A 266 6.94 24.80 40.26
N LEU A 267 7.74 23.84 40.75
CA LEU A 267 7.54 22.43 40.42
C LEU A 267 6.19 21.96 40.95
N CYS A 268 5.40 21.34 40.08
CA CYS A 268 4.10 20.80 40.43
C CYS A 268 3.73 19.59 39.57
N TYR A 269 2.70 18.88 40.03
CA TYR A 269 2.19 17.68 39.40
C TYR A 269 0.67 17.79 39.17
N TYR A 270 0.21 17.24 38.04
CA TYR A 270 -1.21 17.17 37.69
C TYR A 270 -1.60 15.73 37.35
N LYS A 271 -2.75 15.27 37.87
CA LYS A 271 -3.38 14.03 37.42
C LYS A 271 -4.41 14.34 36.34
N ILE A 272 -4.26 13.75 35.17
CA ILE A 272 -5.16 13.87 34.03
C ILE A 272 -5.89 12.54 33.83
N ASP A 273 -7.21 12.61 33.87
CA ASP A 273 -8.12 11.55 33.45
C ASP A 273 -8.31 11.59 31.92
N LEU A 274 -8.44 10.44 31.28
CA LEU A 274 -8.63 10.35 29.83
C LEU A 274 -10.14 10.35 29.55
N LEU A 275 -10.71 11.56 29.43
CA LEU A 275 -12.15 11.77 29.28
C LEU A 275 -12.55 12.11 27.84
N ASP A 276 -13.63 11.51 27.40
CA ASP A 276 -14.44 11.97 26.27
C ASP A 276 -15.31 13.14 26.73
N LYS A 277 -14.84 14.33 26.41
CA LYS A 277 -15.53 15.59 26.71
C LYS A 277 -16.65 15.90 25.70
N SER A 278 -16.80 15.13 24.62
CA SER A 278 -17.94 15.28 23.71
C SER A 278 -19.26 14.79 24.33
N LEU A 279 -19.16 13.92 25.34
CA LEU A 279 -20.30 13.38 26.08
C LEU A 279 -20.64 14.23 27.30
N THR A 280 -21.92 14.31 27.64
CA THR A 280 -22.42 15.04 28.81
C THR A 280 -23.27 14.11 29.69
N PRO A 281 -22.82 13.75 30.92
CA PRO A 281 -21.53 14.11 31.51
C PRO A 281 -20.36 13.46 30.76
N ALA A 282 -19.17 14.07 30.85
CA ALA A 282 -17.95 13.52 30.25
C ALA A 282 -17.71 12.09 30.76
N VAL A 283 -17.36 11.18 29.85
CA VAL A 283 -17.18 9.75 30.15
C VAL A 283 -15.72 9.38 29.95
N ARG A 284 -15.16 8.46 30.75
CA ARG A 284 -13.79 7.96 30.52
C ARG A 284 -13.69 7.15 29.25
N TYR A 285 -12.58 7.30 28.54
CA TYR A 285 -12.19 6.37 27.50
C TYR A 285 -11.71 5.06 28.11
N ASP A 286 -12.17 3.96 27.55
CA ASP A 286 -11.44 2.71 27.64
C ASP A 286 -10.11 2.84 26.89
N ILE A 287 -9.09 2.13 27.35
CA ILE A 287 -7.82 2.00 26.62
C ILE A 287 -7.97 0.83 25.66
N GLU A 288 -7.97 1.16 24.37
CA GLU A 288 -8.13 0.25 23.25
C GLU A 288 -6.77 0.07 22.58
N ARG A 289 -6.42 -1.18 22.26
CA ARG A 289 -5.15 -1.51 21.61
C ARG A 289 -5.02 -0.82 20.24
N ASN A 290 -3.79 -0.58 19.79
CA ASN A 290 -3.48 0.02 18.50
C ASN A 290 -4.00 1.47 18.29
N TYR A 291 -4.33 2.18 19.37
CA TYR A 291 -4.62 3.62 19.35
C TYR A 291 -3.49 4.46 19.92
N HIS A 292 -3.39 5.69 19.40
CA HIS A 292 -2.57 6.74 19.99
C HIS A 292 -3.47 7.79 20.65
N TYR A 293 -3.37 7.87 21.97
CA TYR A 293 -4.01 8.85 22.83
C TYR A 293 -3.08 10.06 23.00
N LYS A 294 -3.35 11.15 22.26
CA LYS A 294 -2.57 12.40 22.38
C LYS A 294 -3.22 13.36 23.36
N VAL A 295 -2.55 13.61 24.48
CA VAL A 295 -2.99 14.57 25.50
C VAL A 295 -2.34 15.92 25.23
N THR A 296 -3.14 16.95 24.94
CA THR A 296 -2.62 18.31 24.72
C THR A 296 -3.00 19.23 25.88
N VAL A 297 -2.04 19.64 26.70
CA VAL A 297 -2.23 20.61 27.78
C VAL A 297 -2.36 22.02 27.19
N ASN A 298 -3.60 22.44 26.93
CA ASN A 298 -3.89 23.74 26.30
C ASN A 298 -3.94 24.92 27.28
N LYS A 299 -4.26 24.67 28.55
CA LYS A 299 -4.45 25.73 29.54
C LYS A 299 -4.19 25.28 30.97
N VAL A 300 -3.51 26.10 31.79
CA VAL A 300 -3.31 25.84 33.22
C VAL A 300 -3.72 27.07 34.04
N ASN A 301 -4.85 27.00 34.78
CA ASN A 301 -5.35 28.16 35.54
C ASN A 301 -4.82 28.26 36.99
N MET A 302 -4.23 27.20 37.55
CA MET A 302 -3.80 27.15 38.96
C MET A 302 -2.59 26.23 39.13
N VAL A 303 -1.81 26.47 40.17
CA VAL A 303 -0.68 25.62 40.56
C VAL A 303 -1.17 24.19 40.84
N GLY A 304 -0.39 23.20 40.41
CA GLY A 304 -0.63 21.79 40.70
C GLY A 304 -0.30 21.45 42.15
N VAL A 305 -0.27 20.17 42.46
CA VAL A 305 0.08 19.70 43.82
C VAL A 305 1.57 19.43 43.96
N ASP A 306 2.05 19.49 45.20
CA ASP A 306 3.42 19.14 45.55
C ASP A 306 3.57 17.62 45.75
N GLY A 307 4.50 17.01 45.02
CA GLY A 307 4.79 15.58 45.06
C GLY A 307 3.87 14.66 44.25
N ILE A 308 4.43 13.52 43.85
CA ILE A 308 3.77 12.50 43.02
C ILE A 308 2.61 11.84 43.79
N SER A 309 2.82 11.50 45.07
CA SER A 309 1.80 10.88 45.93
C SER A 309 0.55 11.75 46.07
N SER A 310 0.73 13.07 46.19
CA SER A 310 -0.39 14.02 46.25
C SER A 310 -1.17 14.03 44.94
N ALA A 311 -0.49 13.94 43.79
CA ALA A 311 -1.13 13.98 42.48
C ALA A 311 -1.93 12.71 42.19
N VAL A 312 -1.38 11.52 42.46
CA VAL A 312 -2.08 10.25 42.19
C VAL A 312 -3.32 10.10 43.07
N ASN A 313 -3.25 10.53 44.33
CA ASN A 313 -4.36 10.45 45.30
C ASN A 313 -5.37 11.60 45.19
N GLY A 314 -4.98 12.75 44.61
CA GLY A 314 -5.83 13.92 44.43
C GLY A 314 -6.95 13.72 43.40
N ALA A 315 -7.83 14.69 43.23
CA ALA A 315 -8.81 14.66 42.13
C ALA A 315 -8.11 14.86 40.78
N ALA A 316 -8.69 14.31 39.70
CA ALA A 316 -8.21 14.61 38.36
C ALA A 316 -8.44 16.10 38.05
N ALA A 317 -7.44 16.75 37.46
CA ALA A 317 -7.44 18.19 37.24
C ALA A 317 -8.46 18.62 36.15
N ASN A 318 -8.97 17.67 35.35
CA ASN A 318 -9.82 17.84 34.18
C ASN A 318 -11.00 18.82 34.30
N ASN A 319 -11.54 19.02 35.52
CA ASN A 319 -12.73 19.86 35.76
C ASN A 319 -12.44 21.21 36.44
N VAL A 320 -11.19 21.50 36.81
CA VAL A 320 -10.85 22.76 37.49
C VAL A 320 -9.71 23.48 36.77
N VAL A 321 -8.72 22.76 36.23
CA VAL A 321 -7.52 23.29 35.56
C VAL A 321 -6.85 22.20 34.71
N LEU A 322 -6.36 22.52 33.51
CA LEU A 322 -5.99 21.62 32.40
C LEU A 322 -7.15 21.25 31.46
N ASP A 323 -7.29 22.03 30.39
CA ASP A 323 -8.03 21.61 29.20
C ASP A 323 -7.14 20.70 28.33
N ALA A 324 -7.03 19.44 28.76
CA ALA A 324 -6.49 18.38 27.92
C ALA A 324 -7.52 18.05 26.82
N SER A 325 -7.18 18.30 25.55
CA SER A 325 -7.87 17.65 24.43
C SER A 325 -7.25 16.28 24.20
N LEU A 326 -8.09 15.27 23.98
CA LEU A 326 -7.67 13.93 23.61
C LEU A 326 -8.04 13.71 22.14
N ASP A 327 -7.03 13.70 21.27
CA ASP A 327 -7.25 13.46 19.85
C ASP A 327 -7.05 11.96 19.55
N LYS A 328 -8.15 11.27 19.24
CA LYS A 328 -8.16 10.01 18.47
C LYS A 328 -8.24 10.44 17.00
N PHE A 329 -7.28 10.06 16.16
CA PHE A 329 -7.29 10.40 14.72
C PHE A 329 -7.32 9.08 13.89
N PRO A 330 -7.60 9.01 12.56
CA PRO A 330 -8.35 9.88 11.67
C PRO A 330 -9.85 9.67 11.87
N MET A 331 -10.20 9.07 13.01
CA MET A 331 -11.50 8.57 13.39
C MET A 331 -11.98 9.31 14.64
N ILE A 332 -13.21 9.83 14.60
CA ILE A 332 -13.91 10.39 15.75
C ILE A 332 -15.04 9.41 16.04
N SER A 333 -15.44 9.31 17.30
CA SER A 333 -16.66 8.62 17.70
C SER A 333 -17.22 9.30 18.95
N ASP A 334 -18.54 9.38 19.05
CA ASP A 334 -19.24 9.76 20.29
C ASP A 334 -19.74 8.52 21.06
N GLY A 335 -19.23 7.33 20.70
CA GLY A 335 -19.66 6.07 21.28
C GLY A 335 -20.94 5.48 20.67
N LYS A 336 -21.60 6.18 19.73
CA LYS A 336 -22.68 5.65 18.89
C LYS A 336 -22.40 5.87 17.41
N GLU A 337 -22.11 7.10 17.01
CA GLU A 337 -21.68 7.44 15.66
C GLU A 337 -20.14 7.36 15.60
N LYS A 338 -19.58 7.05 14.43
CA LYS A 338 -18.14 7.10 14.16
C LYS A 338 -17.88 7.68 12.76
N MET A 339 -16.86 8.52 12.60
CA MET A 339 -16.44 9.06 11.30
C MET A 339 -14.93 9.04 11.14
N GLU A 340 -14.45 8.50 10.04
CA GLU A 340 -13.04 8.39 9.67
C GLU A 340 -12.73 9.09 8.35
N ILE A 341 -11.53 9.69 8.25
CA ILE A 341 -11.02 10.30 7.00
C ILE A 341 -9.58 9.84 6.71
N GLU A 342 -9.33 9.29 5.51
CA GLU A 342 -8.06 8.65 5.12
C GLU A 342 -6.81 9.50 5.44
N LYS A 343 -6.90 10.81 5.25
CA LYS A 343 -5.84 11.77 5.61
C LYS A 343 -6.44 13.12 6.00
N THR A 344 -5.74 13.87 6.84
CA THR A 344 -6.19 15.19 7.32
C THR A 344 -5.54 16.35 6.58
N VAL A 345 -4.46 16.11 5.83
CA VAL A 345 -3.77 17.11 4.99
C VAL A 345 -3.38 16.50 3.63
N VAL A 346 -3.57 17.24 2.54
CA VAL A 346 -3.04 16.93 1.19
C VAL A 346 -2.27 18.14 0.66
N LEU A 347 -1.12 17.90 0.02
CA LEU A 347 -0.32 18.91 -0.67
C LEU A 347 -0.38 18.73 -2.18
N PHE A 348 -0.59 19.83 -2.89
CA PHE A 348 -0.52 19.91 -4.34
C PHE A 348 0.50 20.95 -4.78
N THR A 349 1.47 20.48 -5.57
CA THR A 349 2.52 21.32 -6.18
C THR A 349 2.51 21.27 -7.69
N GLU A 350 1.49 20.64 -8.28
CA GLU A 350 1.29 20.52 -9.72
C GLU A 350 -0.16 20.89 -10.08
N PRO A 351 -0.39 21.66 -11.16
CA PRO A 351 -1.74 22.05 -11.59
C PRO A 351 -2.53 20.86 -12.15
N GLY A 352 -3.85 20.95 -12.11
CA GLY A 352 -4.74 19.96 -12.77
C GLY A 352 -4.78 18.57 -12.12
N LYS A 353 -4.13 18.36 -10.97
CA LYS A 353 -4.09 17.06 -10.30
C LYS A 353 -5.43 16.69 -9.66
N PRO A 354 -5.83 15.41 -9.67
CA PRO A 354 -7.02 14.97 -8.96
C PRO A 354 -6.76 14.90 -7.45
N LEU A 355 -7.73 15.37 -6.67
CA LEU A 355 -7.88 15.08 -5.25
C LEU A 355 -8.79 13.86 -5.09
N SER A 356 -8.34 12.91 -4.28
CA SER A 356 -9.10 11.72 -3.90
C SER A 356 -8.78 11.35 -2.46
N VAL A 357 -9.78 11.39 -1.58
CA VAL A 357 -9.65 11.05 -0.15
C VAL A 357 -10.90 10.31 0.30
N GLN A 358 -10.74 9.12 0.87
CA GLN A 358 -11.87 8.34 1.40
C GLN A 358 -12.29 8.84 2.79
N THR A 359 -13.59 8.93 3.03
CA THR A 359 -14.19 9.07 4.36
C THR A 359 -15.22 7.99 4.60
N ASN A 360 -15.31 7.49 5.83
CA ASN A 360 -16.28 6.48 6.21
C ASN A 360 -17.05 6.94 7.45
N TYR A 361 -18.35 6.66 7.47
CA TYR A 361 -19.24 6.95 8.58
C TYR A 361 -20.02 5.71 9.00
N TRP A 362 -20.10 5.52 10.30
CA TRP A 362 -20.89 4.49 10.93
C TRP A 362 -21.98 5.17 11.76
N PRO A 363 -23.27 4.98 11.44
CA PRO A 363 -24.37 5.66 12.11
C PRO A 363 -24.67 5.11 13.51
N ASP A 364 -24.34 3.84 13.74
CA ASP A 364 -24.56 3.21 15.04
C ASP A 364 -23.59 2.04 15.26
N ILE A 365 -22.39 2.34 15.75
CA ILE A 365 -21.39 1.31 16.08
C ILE A 365 -21.80 0.43 17.26
N THR A 366 -22.90 0.75 17.96
CA THR A 366 -23.44 -0.09 19.04
C THR A 366 -24.43 -1.13 18.54
N ALA A 367 -25.10 -0.85 17.41
CA ALA A 367 -26.04 -1.77 16.77
C ALA A 367 -25.39 -2.57 15.63
N ASP A 368 -24.53 -1.93 14.83
CA ASP A 368 -23.78 -2.55 13.74
C ASP A 368 -22.42 -1.82 13.55
N PRO A 369 -21.33 -2.33 14.13
CA PRO A 369 -20.01 -1.70 14.08
C PRO A 369 -19.34 -1.75 12.70
N GLU A 370 -19.87 -2.55 11.77
CA GLU A 370 -19.34 -2.70 10.41
C GLU A 370 -20.19 -1.96 9.37
N HIS A 371 -21.42 -1.58 9.72
CA HIS A 371 -22.29 -0.83 8.82
C HIS A 371 -21.75 0.56 8.53
N ILE A 372 -21.07 0.67 7.40
CA ILE A 372 -20.72 1.94 6.79
C ILE A 372 -21.93 2.44 6.03
N ASP A 373 -22.44 3.60 6.44
CA ASP A 373 -23.42 4.35 5.69
C ASP A 373 -22.83 5.72 5.35
N ASN A 374 -22.35 5.86 4.13
CA ASN A 374 -21.84 7.14 3.62
C ASN A 374 -22.91 7.93 2.85
N SER A 375 -24.14 7.38 2.71
CA SER A 375 -25.20 8.02 1.95
C SER A 375 -25.65 9.34 2.60
N GLY A 376 -25.88 10.39 1.81
CA GLY A 376 -26.31 11.68 2.35
C GLY A 376 -25.25 12.43 3.17
N MET A 377 -23.97 12.03 3.12
CA MET A 377 -22.88 12.89 3.59
C MET A 377 -22.92 14.23 2.86
N THR A 378 -22.64 15.29 3.62
CA THR A 378 -22.53 16.65 3.09
C THR A 378 -21.11 17.13 3.23
N LEU A 379 -20.69 18.03 2.34
CA LEU A 379 -19.44 18.75 2.53
C LEU A 379 -19.65 20.23 2.24
N TYR A 380 -18.76 21.03 2.80
CA TYR A 380 -18.54 22.41 2.38
C TYR A 380 -17.05 22.72 2.40
N VAL A 381 -16.68 23.84 1.79
CA VAL A 381 -15.30 24.31 1.71
C VAL A 381 -15.16 25.60 2.50
N GLU A 382 -14.17 25.67 3.37
CA GLU A 382 -13.72 26.88 4.04
C GLU A 382 -12.39 27.35 3.42
N GLY A 383 -12.13 28.65 3.43
CA GLY A 383 -10.90 29.22 2.87
C GLY A 383 -10.97 29.44 1.36
N GLU A 384 -9.83 29.29 0.68
CA GLU A 384 -9.67 29.77 -0.69
C GLU A 384 -10.14 28.74 -1.72
N THR A 385 -11.38 28.89 -2.19
CA THR A 385 -12.01 27.93 -3.10
C THR A 385 -11.45 27.95 -4.52
N SER A 386 -10.73 29.02 -4.89
CA SER A 386 -10.12 29.16 -6.22
C SER A 386 -9.02 28.14 -6.51
N ILE A 387 -8.52 27.43 -5.50
CA ILE A 387 -7.54 26.34 -5.68
C ILE A 387 -8.13 25.13 -6.44
N PHE A 388 -9.46 25.01 -6.47
CA PHE A 388 -10.15 23.87 -7.09
C PHE A 388 -10.59 24.19 -8.52
N GLY A 389 -10.17 23.36 -9.47
CA GLY A 389 -10.61 23.36 -10.87
C GLY A 389 -12.01 22.76 -11.05
N THR A 390 -12.39 21.82 -10.18
CA THR A 390 -13.78 21.38 -10.01
C THR A 390 -14.15 21.47 -8.54
N GLN A 391 -15.36 21.93 -8.25
CA GLN A 391 -15.84 22.01 -6.87
C GLN A 391 -15.72 20.66 -6.18
N PRO A 392 -15.20 20.60 -4.93
CA PRO A 392 -15.16 19.37 -4.17
C PRO A 392 -16.54 18.73 -4.05
N ALA A 393 -16.58 17.42 -4.24
CA ALA A 393 -17.79 16.63 -4.15
C ALA A 393 -17.51 15.33 -3.36
N ILE A 394 -18.53 14.82 -2.69
CA ILE A 394 -18.48 13.52 -2.02
C ILE A 394 -19.47 12.56 -2.66
N SER A 395 -19.01 11.35 -2.97
CA SER A 395 -19.86 10.28 -3.49
C SER A 395 -20.70 9.62 -2.38
N ALA A 396 -21.72 8.85 -2.77
CA ALA A 396 -22.45 8.00 -1.84
C ALA A 396 -21.59 6.90 -1.18
N SER A 397 -20.40 6.62 -1.72
CA SER A 397 -19.42 5.71 -1.12
C SER A 397 -18.48 6.43 -0.14
N GLY A 398 -18.62 7.74 0.08
CA GLY A 398 -17.74 8.51 0.96
C GLY A 398 -16.43 8.97 0.31
N LEU A 399 -16.32 8.92 -1.01
CA LEU A 399 -15.11 9.37 -1.72
C LEU A 399 -15.18 10.87 -1.98
N ILE A 400 -14.28 11.65 -1.36
CA ILE A 400 -14.11 13.08 -1.64
C ILE A 400 -13.27 13.21 -2.90
N THR A 401 -13.80 13.93 -3.89
CA THR A 401 -13.14 14.16 -5.18
C THR A 401 -13.15 15.63 -5.57
N ALA A 402 -12.06 16.09 -6.17
CA ALA A 402 -11.96 17.40 -6.81
C ALA A 402 -10.82 17.36 -7.83
N THR A 403 -10.64 18.42 -8.62
CA THR A 403 -9.39 18.67 -9.34
C THR A 403 -8.80 19.98 -8.85
N ILE A 404 -7.47 20.07 -8.82
CA ILE A 404 -6.77 21.33 -8.59
C ILE A 404 -6.84 22.18 -9.86
N ALA A 405 -6.93 23.50 -9.69
CA ALA A 405 -6.98 24.43 -10.80
C ALA A 405 -5.78 24.22 -11.76
N ASN A 406 -5.99 24.52 -13.04
CA ASN A 406 -4.95 24.42 -14.07
C ASN A 406 -3.84 25.49 -13.93
N THR A 407 -3.94 26.33 -12.91
CA THR A 407 -2.93 27.31 -12.55
C THR A 407 -2.79 27.27 -11.03
N LEU A 408 -1.56 27.03 -10.56
CA LEU A 408 -1.27 27.08 -9.13
C LEU A 408 -1.19 28.53 -8.66
N PRO A 409 -1.52 28.80 -7.38
CA PRO A 409 -1.25 30.09 -6.78
C PRO A 409 0.25 30.39 -6.78
N VAL A 410 0.62 31.67 -6.77
CA VAL A 410 2.03 32.11 -6.75
C VAL A 410 2.68 31.98 -5.37
N THR A 411 1.87 31.82 -4.33
CA THR A 411 2.27 31.56 -2.94
C THR A 411 1.46 30.40 -2.40
N LEU A 412 1.84 29.88 -1.24
CA LEU A 412 1.05 28.88 -0.54
C LEU A 412 -0.34 29.42 -0.20
N VAL A 413 -1.36 28.63 -0.57
CA VAL A 413 -2.77 28.92 -0.33
C VAL A 413 -3.45 27.64 0.18
N GLU A 414 -4.47 27.82 1.01
CA GLU A 414 -5.13 26.70 1.67
C GLU A 414 -6.66 26.80 1.59
N ALA A 415 -7.27 25.63 1.48
CA ALA A 415 -8.69 25.45 1.76
C ALA A 415 -8.88 24.27 2.70
N SER A 416 -10.02 24.22 3.38
CA SER A 416 -10.42 23.09 4.20
C SER A 416 -11.73 22.52 3.66
N ILE A 417 -11.74 21.25 3.28
CA ILE A 417 -12.96 20.52 2.98
C ILE A 417 -13.47 19.95 4.29
N VAL A 418 -14.66 20.37 4.70
CA VAL A 418 -15.32 19.88 5.90
C VAL A 418 -16.44 18.95 5.47
N VAL A 419 -16.28 17.66 5.76
CA VAL A 419 -17.30 16.63 5.52
C VAL A 419 -18.07 16.36 6.80
N SER A 420 -19.39 16.25 6.70
CA SER A 420 -20.27 16.06 7.86
C SER A 420 -21.41 15.09 7.57
N LYS A 421 -21.77 14.31 8.58
CA LYS A 421 -22.93 13.41 8.61
C LYS A 421 -23.30 13.09 10.06
N GLY A 422 -24.60 13.05 10.36
CA GLY A 422 -25.09 12.95 11.73
C GLY A 422 -24.56 14.12 12.57
N ASN A 423 -24.05 13.82 13.77
CA ASN A 423 -23.39 14.81 14.63
C ASN A 423 -21.88 14.92 14.41
N MET A 424 -21.37 14.25 13.37
CA MET A 424 -19.94 14.10 13.15
C MET A 424 -19.44 14.94 11.99
N SER A 425 -18.24 15.49 12.15
CA SER A 425 -17.58 16.28 11.12
C SER A 425 -16.07 16.01 11.09
N ARG A 426 -15.50 15.96 9.88
CA ARG A 426 -14.06 15.87 9.67
C ARG A 426 -13.57 16.93 8.70
N LYS A 427 -12.37 17.42 8.96
CA LYS A 427 -11.71 18.46 8.17
C LYS A 427 -10.50 17.89 7.46
N LEU A 428 -10.48 18.06 6.14
CA LEU A 428 -9.35 17.81 5.26
C LEU A 428 -8.76 19.16 4.84
N ARG A 429 -7.51 19.44 5.23
CA ARG A 429 -6.76 20.61 4.75
C ARG A 429 -6.15 20.31 3.39
N VAL A 430 -6.44 21.15 2.40
CA VAL A 430 -5.85 21.10 1.06
C VAL A 430 -4.91 22.28 0.92
N VAL A 431 -3.64 21.99 0.69
CA VAL A 431 -2.60 23.00 0.48
C VAL A 431 -2.19 23.00 -0.98
N ALA A 432 -2.23 24.16 -1.63
CA ALA A 432 -1.78 24.36 -3.00
C ALA A 432 -0.70 25.44 -3.04
N THR A 433 0.43 25.14 -3.66
CA THR A 433 1.60 26.03 -3.71
C THR A 433 2.47 25.70 -4.91
N PRO A 434 3.31 26.62 -5.42
CA PRO A 434 4.43 26.21 -6.26
C PRO A 434 5.30 25.18 -5.51
N PRO A 435 5.98 24.25 -6.20
CA PRO A 435 6.87 23.31 -5.54
C PRO A 435 7.89 24.01 -4.65
N PHE A 436 8.11 23.48 -3.45
CA PHE A 436 9.14 23.97 -2.55
C PHE A 436 10.51 23.77 -3.19
N THR A 437 11.49 24.56 -2.76
CA THR A 437 12.86 24.49 -3.29
C THR A 437 13.84 24.16 -2.19
N PHE A 438 14.84 23.35 -2.52
CA PHE A 438 16.01 23.20 -1.69
C PHE A 438 17.03 24.31 -2.03
N ASP A 439 17.76 24.77 -1.02
CA ASP A 439 19.04 25.52 -1.18
C ASP A 439 20.21 24.65 -0.69
N PRO A 440 20.60 23.59 -1.44
CA PRO A 440 21.62 22.67 -0.98
C PRO A 440 23.03 23.23 -1.19
N LYS A 441 23.89 23.02 -0.21
CA LYS A 441 25.31 23.43 -0.21
C LYS A 441 26.19 22.29 0.28
N ILE A 442 27.36 22.16 -0.33
CA ILE A 442 28.45 21.29 0.15
C ILE A 442 29.51 22.19 0.74
N ASN A 443 29.83 22.01 2.01
CA ASN A 443 30.74 22.88 2.76
C ASN A 443 30.39 24.37 2.59
N ASN A 444 29.09 24.69 2.74
CA ASN A 444 28.52 26.05 2.66
C ASN A 444 28.56 26.74 1.28
N ALA A 445 28.88 26.03 0.19
CA ALA A 445 28.86 26.60 -1.16
C ALA A 445 28.22 25.66 -2.19
N ASN A 446 27.82 26.22 -3.34
CA ASN A 446 27.36 25.51 -4.52
C ASN A 446 27.88 26.22 -5.81
N PRO A 447 28.92 25.69 -6.48
CA PRO A 447 29.66 24.48 -6.13
C PRO A 447 30.46 24.60 -4.82
N GLY A 448 30.48 23.52 -4.03
CA GLY A 448 31.32 23.37 -2.85
C GLY A 448 32.77 23.06 -3.19
N THR A 449 33.67 23.29 -2.22
CA THR A 449 35.06 22.83 -2.30
C THR A 449 35.29 21.70 -1.29
N VAL A 450 35.90 20.61 -1.75
CA VAL A 450 36.19 19.42 -0.94
C VAL A 450 37.65 19.03 -1.15
N GLY A 451 38.33 18.57 -0.10
CA GLY A 451 39.74 18.18 -0.15
C GLY A 451 40.04 17.09 -1.19
N ALA A 452 41.27 17.08 -1.70
CA ALA A 452 41.69 16.17 -2.78
C ALA A 452 41.89 14.70 -2.33
N GLY A 453 41.96 14.43 -1.03
CA GLY A 453 42.09 13.08 -0.48
C GLY A 453 40.78 12.31 -0.39
N GLN A 454 40.87 10.99 -0.21
CA GLN A 454 39.76 10.18 0.29
C GLN A 454 39.39 10.64 1.71
N ASP A 455 38.14 10.42 2.13
CA ASP A 455 37.61 10.80 3.44
C ASP A 455 37.62 12.32 3.71
N ALA A 456 37.71 13.14 2.66
CA ALA A 456 37.60 14.58 2.78
C ALA A 456 36.16 14.97 3.15
N VAL A 457 36.03 15.91 4.10
CA VAL A 457 34.72 16.37 4.60
C VAL A 457 33.94 17.10 3.50
N ALA A 458 32.67 16.72 3.33
CA ALA A 458 31.74 17.25 2.35
C ALA A 458 30.35 17.45 2.99
N ASN A 459 30.26 18.28 4.03
CA ASN A 459 29.01 18.48 4.77
C ASN A 459 27.91 19.01 3.84
N LEU A 460 26.80 18.27 3.74
CA LEU A 460 25.62 18.67 2.98
C LEU A 460 24.68 19.45 3.89
N THR A 461 24.34 20.68 3.51
CA THR A 461 23.34 21.49 4.20
C THR A 461 22.21 21.87 3.27
N PHE A 462 20.98 21.87 3.75
CA PHE A 462 19.80 22.38 3.03
C PHE A 462 18.73 22.83 4.02
N THR A 463 17.79 23.66 3.59
CA THR A 463 16.74 24.19 4.45
C THR A 463 15.39 23.63 4.05
N ILE A 464 14.59 23.17 5.02
CA ILE A 464 13.16 22.94 4.84
C ILE A 464 12.43 24.26 5.13
N PRO A 465 11.66 24.81 4.17
CA PRO A 465 10.94 26.07 4.36
C PRO A 465 10.03 26.06 5.60
N ALA A 466 9.94 27.20 6.30
CA ALA A 466 9.13 27.35 7.51
C ALA A 466 7.62 27.24 7.25
N ASP A 467 7.21 27.52 6.02
CA ASP A 467 5.84 27.43 5.52
C ASP A 467 5.49 26.02 4.99
N PHE A 468 6.40 25.04 5.06
CA PHE A 468 6.07 23.65 4.72
C PHE A 468 4.99 23.11 5.70
N PRO A 469 3.88 22.50 5.22
CA PRO A 469 2.75 22.16 6.07
C PRO A 469 3.11 21.17 7.18
N GLU A 470 2.82 21.54 8.43
CA GLU A 470 3.20 20.74 9.61
C GLU A 470 2.63 19.30 9.59
N GLY A 471 1.40 19.14 9.08
CA GLY A 471 0.72 17.84 9.01
C GLY A 471 1.29 16.87 7.96
N LEU A 472 2.34 17.26 7.25
CA LEU A 472 3.07 16.39 6.30
C LEU A 472 4.42 15.97 6.86
N PHE A 473 4.79 16.40 8.07
CA PHE A 473 5.93 15.83 8.77
C PHE A 473 5.54 14.54 9.50
N PRO A 474 6.49 13.59 9.62
CA PRO A 474 7.77 13.56 8.93
C PRO A 474 7.64 13.21 7.43
N PHE A 475 8.58 13.70 6.61
CA PHE A 475 8.70 13.28 5.19
C PHE A 475 10.15 12.98 4.81
N ASP A 476 10.34 12.25 3.71
CA ASP A 476 11.64 11.78 3.26
C ASP A 476 12.26 12.66 2.18
N VAL A 477 13.53 13.02 2.38
CA VAL A 477 14.41 13.65 1.39
C VAL A 477 15.41 12.61 0.89
N LYS A 478 15.34 12.28 -0.39
CA LYS A 478 16.26 11.36 -1.08
C LYS A 478 17.45 12.14 -1.61
N ILE A 479 18.65 11.70 -1.25
CA ILE A 479 19.94 12.35 -1.57
C ILE A 479 20.73 11.41 -2.47
N TYR A 480 20.75 11.69 -3.76
CA TYR A 480 21.45 10.89 -4.76
C TYR A 480 22.91 11.34 -4.86
N THR A 481 23.84 10.42 -4.59
CA THR A 481 25.29 10.66 -4.61
C THR A 481 26.03 9.35 -4.89
N GLN A 482 27.13 9.41 -5.64
CA GLN A 482 27.98 8.26 -5.96
C GLN A 482 29.41 8.42 -5.42
N GLY A 483 29.81 9.67 -5.12
CA GLY A 483 31.13 10.07 -4.64
C GLY A 483 31.17 10.41 -3.14
N LEU A 484 30.02 10.47 -2.46
CA LEU A 484 29.94 10.71 -1.03
C LEU A 484 29.40 9.50 -0.27
N TYR A 485 29.89 9.33 0.96
CA TYR A 485 29.31 8.41 1.92
C TYR A 485 28.98 9.10 3.24
N TYR A 486 27.90 8.67 3.87
CA TYR A 486 27.42 9.25 5.12
C TYR A 486 28.30 8.80 6.29
N THR A 487 28.73 9.75 7.13
CA THR A 487 29.45 9.44 8.38
C THR A 487 28.65 9.84 9.59
N LYS A 488 28.00 8.87 10.23
CA LYS A 488 27.27 9.11 11.49
C LYS A 488 28.26 9.59 12.56
N SER A 489 28.02 10.79 13.08
CA SER A 489 28.69 11.33 14.28
C SER A 489 27.68 11.45 15.42
N SER A 490 28.17 11.53 16.67
CA SER A 490 27.29 11.71 17.84
C SER A 490 26.43 12.97 17.67
N GLY A 491 25.10 12.82 17.70
CA GLY A 491 24.14 13.91 17.50
C GLY A 491 23.71 14.20 16.05
N ALA A 492 24.27 13.50 15.05
CA ALA A 492 23.82 13.60 13.66
C ALA A 492 22.59 12.71 13.39
N PRO A 493 21.67 13.12 12.48
CA PRO A 493 20.44 12.37 12.21
C PRO A 493 20.71 11.02 11.54
N ASP A 494 19.84 10.04 11.74
CA ASP A 494 19.93 8.76 11.05
C ASP A 494 19.53 8.88 9.57
N LEU A 495 20.36 8.32 8.67
CA LEU A 495 20.08 8.20 7.24
C LEU A 495 20.01 6.72 6.87
N GLN A 496 19.05 6.36 6.02
CA GLN A 496 19.03 5.05 5.38
C GLN A 496 19.72 5.12 4.03
N MET A 497 20.60 4.16 3.71
CA MET A 497 21.15 4.02 2.36
C MET A 497 20.31 3.02 1.58
N LYS A 498 19.88 3.37 0.36
CA LYS A 498 19.22 2.46 -0.58
C LYS A 498 19.99 2.41 -1.91
N VAL A 499 19.88 1.28 -2.58
CA VAL A 499 20.42 1.07 -3.93
C VAL A 499 19.27 0.70 -4.84
N GLU A 500 19.05 1.48 -5.89
CA GLU A 500 17.97 1.26 -6.85
C GLU A 500 18.55 1.36 -8.27
N ASN A 501 18.42 0.30 -9.06
CA ASN A 501 19.00 0.19 -10.41
C ASN A 501 20.51 0.52 -10.47
N GLY A 502 21.26 0.17 -9.43
CA GLY A 502 22.70 0.43 -9.32
C GLY A 502 23.08 1.87 -8.91
N VAL A 503 22.11 2.71 -8.59
CA VAL A 503 22.32 4.08 -8.08
C VAL A 503 22.14 4.11 -6.56
N ILE A 504 23.11 4.66 -5.85
CA ILE A 504 23.06 4.83 -4.39
C ILE A 504 22.34 6.14 -4.07
N TYR A 505 21.44 6.11 -3.10
CA TYR A 505 20.92 7.31 -2.48
C TYR A 505 20.69 7.12 -0.98
N TYR A 506 20.78 8.23 -0.25
CA TYR A 506 20.47 8.28 1.18
C TYR A 506 19.09 8.88 1.40
N ILE A 507 18.37 8.39 2.41
CA ILE A 507 17.08 8.92 2.83
C ILE A 507 17.28 9.63 4.16
N TYR A 508 17.01 10.93 4.17
CA TYR A 508 16.92 11.74 5.39
C TYR A 508 15.45 12.04 5.67
N THR A 509 14.99 11.68 6.87
CA THR A 509 13.61 11.97 7.31
C THR A 509 13.58 13.33 8.02
N ALA A 510 12.98 14.33 7.37
CA ALA A 510 12.76 15.64 7.97
C ALA A 510 11.55 15.57 8.92
N ALA A 511 11.75 15.96 10.18
CA ALA A 511 10.69 15.97 11.20
C ALA A 511 10.22 17.40 11.57
N SER A 512 10.87 18.42 11.03
CA SER A 512 10.57 19.82 11.30
C SER A 512 11.15 20.73 10.21
N PRO A 513 10.71 21.99 10.11
CA PRO A 513 11.34 22.99 9.26
C PRO A 513 12.79 23.34 9.66
N GLY A 514 13.42 24.21 8.87
CA GLY A 514 14.72 24.82 9.18
C GLY A 514 15.93 24.12 8.56
N LEU A 515 17.12 24.63 8.91
CA LEU A 515 18.41 24.17 8.37
C LEU A 515 18.73 22.74 8.83
N LYS A 516 19.04 21.88 7.87
CA LYS A 516 19.48 20.50 8.06
C LYS A 516 20.94 20.39 7.66
N THR A 517 21.74 19.70 8.47
CA THR A 517 23.17 19.49 8.24
C THR A 517 23.48 18.00 8.33
N LEU A 518 24.00 17.44 7.24
CA LEU A 518 24.29 16.02 7.10
C LEU A 518 25.80 15.82 6.87
N PRO A 519 26.50 15.13 7.78
CA PRO A 519 27.93 14.87 7.62
C PRO A 519 28.20 13.79 6.56
N PHE A 520 28.77 14.22 5.43
CA PHE A 520 29.25 13.34 4.37
C PHE A 520 30.77 13.47 4.19
N LYS A 521 31.38 12.43 3.63
CA LYS A 521 32.79 12.41 3.21
C LYS A 521 32.97 11.82 1.82
N THR A 522 34.07 12.14 1.16
CA THR A 522 34.39 11.57 -0.15
C THR A 522 34.80 10.11 -0.04
N ASN A 523 34.22 9.24 -0.88
CA ASN A 523 34.60 7.83 -0.92
C ASN A 523 35.92 7.57 -1.66
N ASN A 524 36.43 8.53 -2.44
CA ASN A 524 37.66 8.44 -3.22
C ASN A 524 38.38 9.79 -3.30
N ALA A 525 39.69 9.74 -3.58
CA ALA A 525 40.51 10.92 -3.81
C ALA A 525 40.14 11.60 -5.14
N GLY A 526 40.17 12.94 -5.16
CA GLY A 526 39.88 13.74 -6.34
C GLY A 526 38.41 13.74 -6.79
N ASN A 527 37.48 13.30 -5.93
CA ASN A 527 36.06 13.26 -6.27
C ASN A 527 35.50 14.64 -6.65
N ALA A 528 34.64 14.62 -7.67
CA ALA A 528 33.79 15.72 -8.09
C ALA A 528 32.49 15.14 -8.61
N GLU A 529 31.35 15.64 -8.14
CA GLU A 529 30.04 15.22 -8.61
C GLU A 529 28.99 16.32 -8.39
N THR A 530 27.79 16.07 -8.89
CA THR A 530 26.57 16.78 -8.47
C THR A 530 25.69 15.83 -7.67
N VAL A 531 25.45 16.19 -6.41
CA VAL A 531 24.48 15.55 -5.53
C VAL A 531 23.10 16.12 -5.83
N VAL A 532 22.06 15.28 -5.86
CA VAL A 532 20.69 15.74 -6.13
C VAL A 532 19.76 15.35 -4.98
N LEU A 533 19.07 16.33 -4.41
CA LEU A 533 18.04 16.14 -3.40
C LEU A 533 16.66 16.05 -4.08
N LYS A 534 15.82 15.12 -3.65
CA LYS A 534 14.42 14.98 -4.12
C LYS A 534 13.50 14.69 -2.95
N ALA A 535 12.34 15.32 -2.93
CA ALA A 535 11.26 15.01 -1.99
C ALA A 535 9.91 15.34 -2.63
N ASP A 536 8.84 14.72 -2.12
CA ASP A 536 7.48 14.99 -2.59
C ASP A 536 7.12 16.45 -2.29
N GLY A 537 6.56 17.15 -3.28
CA GLY A 537 6.27 18.58 -3.19
C GLY A 537 7.48 19.50 -3.38
N PHE A 538 8.68 18.97 -3.62
CA PHE A 538 9.89 19.77 -3.87
C PHE A 538 10.34 19.68 -5.32
N THR A 539 10.89 20.78 -5.82
CA THR A 539 11.77 20.76 -6.98
C THR A 539 13.10 20.08 -6.60
N GLY A 540 13.67 19.30 -7.52
CA GLY A 540 14.98 18.69 -7.32
C GLY A 540 16.05 19.73 -6.95
N GLY A 541 16.85 19.44 -5.92
CA GLY A 541 17.88 20.32 -5.37
C GLY A 541 19.29 19.85 -5.73
N PRO A 542 19.89 20.32 -6.83
CA PRO A 542 21.25 19.96 -7.22
C PRO A 542 22.29 20.78 -6.45
N VAL A 543 23.33 20.11 -5.96
CA VAL A 543 24.54 20.75 -5.42
C VAL A 543 25.78 20.06 -5.94
N ALA A 544 26.69 20.84 -6.52
CA ALA A 544 27.96 20.32 -7.03
C ALA A 544 29.09 20.56 -6.04
N TYR A 545 30.17 19.78 -6.13
CA TYR A 545 31.45 20.09 -5.48
C TYR A 545 32.64 19.76 -6.38
N ASN A 546 33.76 20.46 -6.18
CA ASN A 546 34.96 20.37 -7.02
C ASN A 546 34.63 20.45 -8.52
N SER A 547 33.63 21.27 -8.84
CA SER A 547 33.01 21.42 -10.15
C SER A 547 32.96 22.90 -10.53
N SER A 548 32.97 23.16 -11.82
CA SER A 548 32.79 24.48 -12.40
C SER A 548 31.33 24.72 -12.78
N LYS A 549 30.84 25.95 -12.63
CA LYS A 549 29.48 26.37 -12.98
C LYS A 549 29.47 27.23 -14.25
N ARG A 550 28.50 27.02 -15.13
CA ARG A 550 28.20 27.83 -16.32
C ARG A 550 26.72 28.16 -16.38
N GLU A 551 26.43 29.32 -16.93
CA GLU A 551 25.07 29.77 -17.20
C GLU A 551 24.99 30.28 -18.64
N GLY A 552 23.82 30.17 -19.25
CA GLY A 552 23.60 30.56 -20.63
C GLY A 552 22.20 30.22 -21.12
N SER A 553 22.00 30.21 -22.43
CA SER A 553 20.72 29.89 -23.06
C SER A 553 20.72 28.50 -23.72
N VAL A 554 19.63 27.75 -23.57
CA VAL A 554 19.39 26.48 -24.26
C VAL A 554 18.07 26.54 -25.01
N ASN A 555 18.15 26.30 -26.31
CA ASN A 555 17.00 26.29 -27.21
C ASN A 555 16.92 24.95 -27.92
N TYR A 556 15.73 24.54 -28.31
CA TYR A 556 15.53 23.42 -29.21
C TYR A 556 15.08 23.93 -30.58
N VAL A 557 15.55 23.27 -31.63
CA VAL A 557 15.26 23.63 -33.02
C VAL A 557 14.41 22.53 -33.65
N LYS A 558 13.23 22.90 -34.13
CA LYS A 558 12.35 22.02 -34.91
C LYS A 558 11.88 22.74 -36.16
N SER A 559 12.06 22.12 -37.32
CA SER A 559 11.65 22.68 -38.63
C SER A 559 12.16 24.12 -38.85
N GLY A 560 13.38 24.43 -38.41
CA GLY A 560 14.00 25.75 -38.53
C GLY A 560 13.58 26.80 -37.49
N VAL A 561 12.63 26.48 -36.60
CA VAL A 561 12.22 27.38 -35.50
C VAL A 561 13.02 27.04 -34.25
N SER A 562 13.67 28.05 -33.67
CA SER A 562 14.37 27.96 -32.38
C SER A 562 13.45 28.41 -31.25
N THR A 563 13.30 27.59 -30.23
CA THR A 563 12.41 27.87 -29.09
C THR A 563 13.13 27.57 -27.78
N PRO A 564 13.00 28.41 -26.73
CA PRO A 564 13.56 28.13 -25.41
C PRO A 564 13.05 26.81 -24.83
N VAL A 565 13.93 26.05 -24.18
CA VAL A 565 13.49 24.86 -23.41
C VAL A 565 12.66 25.32 -22.19
N PRO A 566 11.40 24.88 -22.04
CA PRO A 566 10.55 25.31 -20.93
C PRO A 566 11.10 24.88 -19.56
N TYR A 567 10.98 25.74 -18.55
CA TYR A 567 11.32 25.40 -17.16
C TYR A 567 10.52 24.19 -16.66
N ALA A 568 9.24 24.08 -17.07
CA ALA A 568 8.39 22.94 -16.73
C ALA A 568 9.00 21.59 -17.17
N ASP A 569 9.79 21.57 -18.24
CA ASP A 569 10.38 20.37 -18.83
C ASP A 569 11.87 20.19 -18.45
N LYS A 570 12.37 20.91 -17.44
CA LYS A 570 13.78 20.90 -17.01
C LYS A 570 14.31 19.50 -16.65
N ASP A 571 13.46 18.62 -16.12
CA ASP A 571 13.88 17.28 -15.67
C ASP A 571 14.13 16.34 -16.86
N ASN A 572 13.62 16.70 -18.04
CA ASN A 572 13.86 15.98 -19.29
C ASN A 572 15.17 16.42 -19.97
N LEU A 573 15.85 17.45 -19.44
CA LEU A 573 17.13 17.93 -19.92
C LEU A 573 18.26 17.16 -19.23
N SER A 574 19.21 16.66 -20.01
CA SER A 574 20.37 15.92 -19.49
C SER A 574 21.63 16.24 -20.27
N ILE A 575 22.78 16.01 -19.64
CA ILE A 575 24.10 16.26 -20.21
C ILE A 575 25.04 15.11 -19.86
N SER A 576 25.97 14.79 -20.75
CA SER A 576 26.91 13.67 -20.57
C SER A 576 27.99 13.90 -19.51
N ASN A 577 28.18 15.15 -19.08
CA ASN A 577 29.16 15.49 -18.04
C ASN A 577 28.57 16.52 -17.07
N GLY A 578 28.42 16.11 -15.82
CA GLY A 578 27.84 16.91 -14.77
C GLY A 578 26.32 16.99 -14.86
N PHE A 579 25.76 18.13 -14.45
CA PHE A 579 24.33 18.33 -14.32
C PHE A 579 23.91 19.65 -14.96
N ILE A 580 22.88 19.60 -15.80
CA ILE A 580 22.28 20.78 -16.44
C ILE A 580 20.82 20.88 -16.02
N THR A 581 20.35 22.09 -15.74
CA THR A 581 18.93 22.38 -15.46
C THR A 581 18.55 23.76 -15.96
N ILE A 582 17.26 24.08 -15.95
CA ILE A 582 16.71 25.40 -16.29
C ILE A 582 16.48 26.19 -15.00
N LYS A 583 16.82 27.49 -15.01
CA LYS A 583 16.60 28.42 -13.90
C LYS A 583 15.10 28.56 -13.62
N GLN A 584 14.77 28.66 -12.33
CA GLN A 584 13.39 28.75 -11.90
C GLN A 584 12.66 29.95 -12.51
N GLY A 585 11.59 29.66 -13.26
CA GLY A 585 10.75 30.67 -13.91
C GLY A 585 11.38 31.33 -15.16
N GLU A 586 12.54 30.88 -15.62
CA GLU A 586 13.26 31.48 -16.75
C GLU A 586 13.46 30.45 -17.88
N ASP A 587 12.49 30.35 -18.78
CA ASP A 587 12.55 29.45 -19.93
C ASP A 587 13.85 29.63 -20.74
N GLY A 588 14.50 28.51 -21.04
CA GLY A 588 15.75 28.45 -21.79
C GLY A 588 16.99 28.94 -21.04
N GLN A 589 16.91 29.51 -19.83
CA GLN A 589 18.10 29.92 -19.09
C GLN A 589 18.65 28.72 -18.31
N PHE A 590 19.80 28.17 -18.71
CA PHE A 590 20.36 27.00 -18.04
C PHE A 590 21.38 27.34 -16.96
N ILE A 591 21.51 26.42 -16.00
CA ILE A 591 22.68 26.27 -15.13
C ILE A 591 23.30 24.91 -15.44
N TRP A 592 24.59 24.89 -15.73
CA TRP A 592 25.36 23.67 -15.97
C TRP A 592 26.55 23.60 -15.00
N ASN A 593 26.54 22.60 -14.13
CA ASN A 593 27.67 22.25 -13.28
C ASN A 593 28.42 21.09 -13.92
N TYR A 594 29.74 21.19 -14.12
CA TYR A 594 30.58 20.15 -14.70
C TYR A 594 31.87 19.97 -13.91
N THR A 595 32.46 18.78 -13.99
CA THR A 595 33.71 18.46 -13.30
C THR A 595 34.85 19.39 -13.72
N SER A 596 35.58 19.96 -12.75
CA SER A 596 36.74 20.80 -13.05
C SER A 596 37.85 19.98 -13.71
N GLY A 597 38.49 20.51 -14.76
CA GLY A 597 39.53 19.80 -15.53
C GLY A 597 39.02 18.90 -16.67
N THR A 598 37.72 18.89 -16.96
CA THR A 598 37.17 18.15 -18.11
C THR A 598 37.69 18.69 -19.46
N ALA A 599 37.75 17.82 -20.48
CA ALA A 599 37.96 18.18 -21.88
C ALA A 599 37.10 19.40 -22.31
N ALA A 600 37.61 20.17 -23.26
CA ALA A 600 36.99 21.43 -23.72
C ALA A 600 35.56 21.29 -24.26
N THR A 601 35.11 20.05 -24.56
CA THR A 601 33.79 19.74 -25.10
C THR A 601 33.17 18.52 -24.41
N VAL A 602 31.83 18.48 -24.30
CA VAL A 602 31.05 17.32 -23.84
C VAL A 602 30.38 16.59 -25.01
N GLU A 603 30.21 15.28 -24.86
CA GLU A 603 29.71 14.39 -25.92
C GLU A 603 28.25 14.65 -26.30
N ALA A 604 27.34 14.90 -25.35
CA ALA A 604 25.93 15.17 -25.68
C ALA A 604 25.14 15.95 -24.62
N VAL A 605 24.31 16.89 -25.06
CA VAL A 605 23.16 17.44 -24.33
C VAL A 605 21.89 16.89 -24.98
N LYS A 606 20.96 16.37 -24.18
CA LYS A 606 19.72 15.76 -24.65
C LYS A 606 18.53 16.39 -23.95
N TRP A 607 17.44 16.55 -24.68
CA TRP A 607 16.16 16.96 -24.11
C TRP A 607 15.02 16.16 -24.75
N GLU A 608 14.09 15.70 -23.92
CA GLU A 608 12.83 15.13 -24.36
C GLU A 608 11.72 16.16 -24.17
N GLY A 609 11.27 16.73 -25.29
CA GLY A 609 10.22 17.73 -25.32
C GLY A 609 8.82 17.14 -25.33
N ASN A 610 7.83 18.02 -25.21
CA ASN A 610 6.42 17.67 -25.21
C ASN A 610 6.03 16.72 -26.36
N LYS A 611 5.19 15.72 -26.05
CA LYS A 611 4.81 14.61 -26.95
C LYS A 611 5.95 13.63 -27.28
N GLY A 612 7.03 13.59 -26.49
CA GLY A 612 8.11 12.60 -26.64
C GLY A 612 9.10 12.90 -27.76
N TYR A 613 9.17 14.15 -28.24
CA TYR A 613 10.16 14.55 -29.25
C TYR A 613 11.56 14.60 -28.61
N LEU A 614 12.53 13.96 -29.23
CA LEU A 614 13.91 13.91 -28.77
C LEU A 614 14.73 14.98 -29.50
N TYR A 615 15.52 15.71 -28.73
CA TYR A 615 16.43 16.73 -29.20
C TYR A 615 17.83 16.48 -28.65
N ARG A 616 18.87 16.76 -29.46
CA ARG A 616 20.26 16.54 -29.08
C ARG A 616 21.19 17.61 -29.64
N ALA A 617 22.19 18.00 -28.85
CA ALA A 617 23.43 18.63 -29.31
C ALA A 617 24.61 17.72 -28.97
N THR A 618 25.65 17.70 -29.81
CA THR A 618 26.89 16.94 -29.58
C THR A 618 28.09 17.87 -29.63
N ASN A 619 29.18 17.50 -28.97
CA ASN A 619 30.43 18.28 -28.94
C ASN A 619 30.22 19.71 -28.41
N VAL A 620 29.41 19.86 -27.36
CA VAL A 620 29.12 21.18 -26.77
C VAL A 620 30.32 21.65 -25.96
N ALA A 621 30.86 22.83 -26.26
CA ALA A 621 32.00 23.37 -25.52
C ALA A 621 31.64 23.68 -24.06
N THR A 622 32.55 23.43 -23.10
CA THR A 622 32.39 23.84 -21.69
C THR A 622 32.39 25.36 -21.49
N SER A 623 32.76 26.12 -22.53
CA SER A 623 32.65 27.57 -22.62
C SER A 623 31.37 28.07 -23.31
N ALA A 624 30.49 27.18 -23.78
CA ALA A 624 29.30 27.57 -24.53
C ALA A 624 28.33 28.38 -23.66
N THR A 625 27.95 29.56 -24.14
CA THR A 625 26.89 30.41 -23.55
C THR A 625 25.53 30.17 -24.21
N THR A 626 25.50 29.42 -25.32
CA THR A 626 24.28 29.05 -26.03
C THR A 626 24.38 27.60 -26.51
N ILE A 627 23.33 26.81 -26.25
CA ILE A 627 23.21 25.41 -26.66
C ILE A 627 21.96 25.28 -27.53
N ASN A 628 22.12 24.84 -28.78
CA ASN A 628 20.99 24.57 -29.69
C ASN A 628 20.83 23.06 -29.86
N LEU A 629 19.72 22.53 -29.36
CA LEU A 629 19.36 21.12 -29.46
C LEU A 629 18.61 20.87 -30.76
N ASN A 630 19.15 20.01 -31.62
CA ASN A 630 18.51 19.69 -32.89
C ASN A 630 17.55 18.52 -32.72
N TYR A 631 16.41 18.57 -33.41
CA TYR A 631 15.46 17.45 -33.44
C TYR A 631 16.12 16.17 -34.00
N VAL A 632 16.00 15.07 -33.25
CA VAL A 632 16.60 13.76 -33.63
C VAL A 632 15.59 12.63 -33.76
N GLY A 633 14.36 12.76 -33.26
CA GLY A 633 13.34 11.72 -33.42
C GLY A 633 12.17 11.82 -32.46
N LEU A 634 11.30 10.81 -32.48
CA LEU A 634 10.14 10.68 -31.59
C LEU A 634 10.24 9.39 -30.78
N LYS A 635 10.07 9.47 -29.46
CA LYS A 635 10.12 8.33 -28.54
C LYS A 635 8.75 7.67 -28.35
N GLN A 636 7.70 8.49 -28.28
CA GLN A 636 6.33 8.04 -28.05
C GLN A 636 5.35 8.88 -28.86
N ALA A 637 4.24 8.28 -29.27
CA ALA A 637 3.15 8.94 -29.99
C ALA A 637 1.80 8.61 -29.36
N THR A 638 0.82 9.49 -29.52
CA THR A 638 -0.57 9.24 -29.09
C THR A 638 -1.52 9.36 -30.27
N GLY A 639 -2.56 8.54 -30.30
CA GLY A 639 -3.60 8.63 -31.32
C GLY A 639 -4.94 8.06 -30.86
N THR A 640 -5.89 7.97 -31.79
CA THR A 640 -7.18 7.32 -31.57
C THR A 640 -7.19 5.93 -32.18
N ILE A 641 -7.89 4.99 -31.54
CA ILE A 641 -7.95 3.60 -31.95
C ILE A 641 -9.37 3.06 -31.85
N THR A 642 -9.87 2.53 -32.95
CA THR A 642 -11.21 1.97 -33.07
C THR A 642 -11.18 0.58 -33.67
N TYR A 643 -12.30 -0.14 -33.63
CA TYR A 643 -12.48 -1.43 -34.27
C TYR A 643 -13.90 -1.57 -34.86
N GLY A 644 -14.06 -2.46 -35.83
CA GLY A 644 -15.34 -2.68 -36.51
C GLY A 644 -15.87 -1.40 -37.16
N ALA A 645 -17.15 -1.11 -36.93
CA ALA A 645 -17.82 0.12 -37.35
C ALA A 645 -17.43 1.36 -36.50
N ASN A 646 -16.13 1.56 -36.29
CA ASN A 646 -15.54 2.66 -35.51
C ASN A 646 -15.89 2.68 -34.01
N ASN A 647 -16.10 1.52 -33.40
CA ASN A 647 -16.27 1.44 -31.95
C ASN A 647 -14.94 1.73 -31.24
N PRO A 648 -14.92 2.49 -30.14
CA PRO A 648 -13.69 2.78 -29.40
C PRO A 648 -13.16 1.51 -28.73
N VAL A 649 -11.85 1.24 -28.87
CA VAL A 649 -11.23 0.12 -28.12
C VAL A 649 -11.21 0.47 -26.62
N PRO A 650 -11.66 -0.42 -25.71
CA PRO A 650 -11.71 -0.14 -24.28
C PRO A 650 -10.34 0.14 -23.64
N ALA A 651 -10.30 1.01 -22.63
CA ALA A 651 -9.10 1.27 -21.83
C ALA A 651 -8.56 -0.01 -21.18
N GLY A 652 -7.23 -0.13 -21.08
CA GLY A 652 -6.58 -1.32 -20.49
C GLY A 652 -6.52 -2.54 -21.40
N THR A 653 -7.10 -2.47 -22.61
CA THR A 653 -7.01 -3.55 -23.61
C THR A 653 -5.55 -3.85 -23.95
N THR A 654 -5.20 -5.14 -23.90
CA THR A 654 -3.93 -5.64 -24.45
C THR A 654 -4.15 -6.03 -25.91
N LEU A 655 -3.41 -5.38 -26.81
CA LEU A 655 -3.39 -5.72 -28.23
C LEU A 655 -2.25 -6.68 -28.51
N GLU A 656 -2.49 -7.69 -29.33
CA GLU A 656 -1.40 -8.49 -29.90
C GLU A 656 -0.83 -7.70 -31.08
N VAL A 657 0.47 -7.44 -31.04
CA VAL A 657 1.20 -6.71 -32.08
C VAL A 657 2.38 -7.56 -32.53
N THR A 658 2.71 -7.54 -33.82
CA THR A 658 3.88 -8.25 -34.33
C THR A 658 5.13 -7.89 -33.52
N ALA A 659 5.84 -8.91 -33.03
CA ALA A 659 7.00 -8.72 -32.18
C ALA A 659 8.07 -7.87 -32.91
N ASN A 660 8.62 -6.89 -32.17
CA ASN A 660 9.76 -6.05 -32.54
C ASN A 660 9.49 -4.78 -33.38
N ARG A 661 8.30 -4.18 -33.29
CA ARG A 661 8.01 -2.85 -33.89
C ARG A 661 7.35 -1.87 -32.92
N GLY A 662 7.76 -1.87 -31.65
CA GLY A 662 7.24 -0.95 -30.61
C GLY A 662 6.13 -1.56 -29.75
N GLN A 663 5.65 -0.79 -28.77
CA GLN A 663 4.60 -1.20 -27.82
C GLN A 663 3.40 -0.25 -27.94
N ILE A 664 2.19 -0.79 -28.02
CA ILE A 664 0.95 0.00 -28.02
C ILE A 664 0.17 -0.27 -26.74
N LYS A 665 -0.34 0.78 -26.09
CA LYS A 665 -1.16 0.70 -24.90
C LYS A 665 -2.42 1.54 -25.08
N VAL A 666 -3.59 0.97 -24.82
CA VAL A 666 -4.86 1.71 -24.83
C VAL A 666 -5.05 2.35 -23.46
N THR A 667 -4.80 3.66 -23.36
CA THR A 667 -4.77 4.39 -22.09
C THR A 667 -6.15 4.89 -21.66
N GLU A 668 -7.03 5.16 -22.62
CA GLU A 668 -8.41 5.60 -22.43
C GLU A 668 -9.28 4.95 -23.52
N ASN A 669 -10.60 4.92 -23.32
CA ASN A 669 -11.51 4.38 -24.33
C ASN A 669 -11.30 5.09 -25.68
N GLY A 670 -10.85 4.35 -26.68
CA GLY A 670 -10.58 4.84 -28.02
C GLY A 670 -9.27 5.62 -28.19
N ARG A 671 -8.37 5.64 -27.21
CA ARG A 671 -7.06 6.32 -27.30
C ARG A 671 -5.90 5.39 -26.99
N TYR A 672 -4.81 5.55 -27.73
CA TYR A 672 -3.60 4.77 -27.52
C TYR A 672 -2.36 5.64 -27.32
N LEU A 673 -1.40 5.07 -26.62
CA LEU A 673 -0.01 5.47 -26.53
C LEU A 673 0.84 4.42 -27.26
N TYR A 674 1.69 4.84 -28.19
CA TYR A 674 2.59 4.00 -28.94
C TYR A 674 4.03 4.38 -28.62
N THR A 675 4.78 3.45 -28.04
CA THR A 675 6.20 3.58 -27.75
C THR A 675 7.00 2.98 -28.89
N LEU A 676 7.84 3.80 -29.52
CA LEU A 676 8.63 3.39 -30.68
C LEU A 676 9.81 2.51 -30.23
N PRO A 677 10.22 1.53 -31.05
CA PRO A 677 11.46 0.80 -30.80
C PRO A 677 12.66 1.71 -31.05
N ALA A 678 13.84 1.34 -30.52
CA ALA A 678 15.06 2.15 -30.63
C ALA A 678 15.47 2.44 -32.09
N THR A 679 15.11 1.54 -33.02
CA THR A 679 15.35 1.68 -34.46
C THR A 679 14.10 1.28 -35.23
N TYR A 680 13.63 2.12 -36.14
CA TYR A 680 12.48 1.86 -37.01
C TYR A 680 12.55 2.66 -38.31
N ASN A 681 11.84 2.20 -39.34
CA ASN A 681 11.47 3.00 -40.49
C ASN A 681 9.97 3.30 -40.45
N ASN A 682 9.56 4.50 -40.90
CA ASN A 682 8.14 4.86 -40.96
C ASN A 682 7.30 3.93 -41.84
N SER A 683 7.93 3.22 -42.79
CA SER A 683 7.29 2.24 -43.67
C SER A 683 7.21 0.84 -43.07
N ASP A 684 7.79 0.58 -41.90
CA ASP A 684 7.76 -0.74 -41.29
C ASP A 684 6.32 -1.15 -40.97
N ALA A 685 5.91 -2.32 -41.47
CA ALA A 685 4.57 -2.83 -41.26
C ALA A 685 4.36 -3.29 -39.81
N VAL A 686 3.20 -2.95 -39.25
CA VAL A 686 2.77 -3.34 -37.89
C VAL A 686 1.38 -3.95 -38.00
N THR A 687 1.28 -5.25 -37.70
CA THR A 687 0.00 -5.94 -37.60
C THR A 687 -0.49 -5.88 -36.17
N MET A 688 -1.74 -5.47 -35.98
CA MET A 688 -2.40 -5.38 -34.68
C MET A 688 -3.64 -6.25 -34.69
N ARG A 689 -3.82 -7.03 -33.62
CA ARG A 689 -4.99 -7.86 -33.37
C ARG A 689 -5.65 -7.46 -32.07
N TYR A 690 -6.95 -7.22 -32.13
CA TYR A 690 -7.80 -6.98 -30.98
C TYR A 690 -8.72 -8.16 -30.76
N TYR A 691 -8.65 -8.74 -29.56
CA TYR A 691 -9.50 -9.83 -29.09
C TYR A 691 -10.64 -9.25 -28.28
N LYS A 692 -11.82 -9.15 -28.90
CA LYS A 692 -13.04 -8.76 -28.22
C LYS A 692 -13.73 -9.99 -27.67
N ALA A 693 -13.75 -10.14 -26.35
CA ALA A 693 -14.59 -11.17 -25.72
C ALA A 693 -16.06 -10.91 -26.06
N ILE A 694 -16.78 -11.93 -26.53
CA ILE A 694 -18.22 -11.84 -26.85
C ILE A 694 -19.11 -12.66 -25.92
N GLY A 695 -18.54 -13.56 -25.13
CA GLY A 695 -19.27 -14.28 -24.09
C GLY A 695 -18.50 -15.46 -23.50
N THR A 696 -19.01 -15.97 -22.39
CA THR A 696 -18.61 -17.26 -21.79
C THR A 696 -19.48 -18.38 -22.37
N THR A 697 -18.88 -19.54 -22.61
CA THR A 697 -19.59 -20.75 -23.04
C THR A 697 -19.53 -21.78 -21.93
N THR A 698 -20.29 -22.86 -22.08
CA THR A 698 -20.02 -24.07 -21.28
C THR A 698 -18.58 -24.51 -21.60
N ASN A 699 -17.77 -24.75 -20.58
CA ASN A 699 -16.39 -25.21 -20.69
C ASN A 699 -15.42 -24.30 -21.49
N GLY A 700 -15.69 -22.99 -21.63
CA GLY A 700 -14.79 -22.11 -22.37
C GLY A 700 -15.24 -20.66 -22.59
N THR A 701 -14.62 -20.01 -23.58
CA THR A 701 -14.89 -18.62 -23.97
C THR A 701 -14.86 -18.45 -25.49
N VAL A 702 -15.59 -17.45 -25.99
CA VAL A 702 -15.57 -17.07 -27.40
C VAL A 702 -15.15 -15.61 -27.54
N SER A 703 -14.20 -15.37 -28.45
CA SER A 703 -13.71 -14.03 -28.78
C SER A 703 -13.75 -13.77 -30.28
N GLU A 704 -14.01 -12.52 -30.63
CA GLU A 704 -13.91 -11.97 -31.96
C GLU A 704 -12.50 -11.38 -32.17
N ILE A 705 -11.83 -11.69 -33.29
CA ILE A 705 -10.58 -11.03 -33.66
C ILE A 705 -10.86 -9.97 -34.74
N TYR A 706 -10.50 -8.73 -34.43
CA TYR A 706 -10.28 -7.69 -35.44
C TYR A 706 -8.78 -7.58 -35.71
N GLU A 707 -8.40 -7.52 -36.99
CA GLU A 707 -7.01 -7.44 -37.42
C GLU A 707 -6.84 -6.36 -38.49
N THR A 708 -5.77 -5.57 -38.35
CA THR A 708 -5.31 -4.65 -39.39
C THR A 708 -3.78 -4.69 -39.47
N THR A 709 -3.25 -4.37 -40.64
CA THR A 709 -1.83 -4.07 -40.81
C THR A 709 -1.68 -2.61 -41.22
N THR A 710 -0.92 -1.86 -40.43
CA THR A 710 -0.59 -0.44 -40.67
C THR A 710 0.93 -0.27 -40.72
N THR A 711 1.43 0.96 -40.65
CA THR A 711 2.86 1.26 -40.58
C THR A 711 3.22 2.03 -39.33
N VAL A 712 4.48 1.95 -38.89
CA VAL A 712 5.01 2.75 -37.78
C VAL A 712 4.71 4.25 -37.99
N GLY A 713 4.84 4.76 -39.22
CA GLY A 713 4.52 6.15 -39.55
C GLY A 713 3.05 6.51 -39.29
N ASN A 714 2.11 5.62 -39.62
CA ASN A 714 0.69 5.83 -39.33
C ASN A 714 0.40 5.80 -37.82
N LEU A 715 1.05 4.90 -37.08
CA LEU A 715 0.97 4.87 -35.60
C LEU A 715 1.52 6.13 -34.96
N THR A 716 2.49 6.80 -35.59
CA THR A 716 2.99 8.09 -35.11
C THR A 716 2.11 9.28 -35.50
N ASN A 717 1.34 9.14 -36.59
CA ASN A 717 0.56 10.23 -37.17
C ASN A 717 -0.92 10.25 -36.74
N GLY A 718 -1.43 9.21 -36.06
CA GLY A 718 -2.74 9.28 -35.38
C GLY A 718 -3.67 8.09 -35.62
N THR A 719 -4.90 8.37 -36.09
CA THR A 719 -6.08 7.49 -36.02
C THR A 719 -5.90 6.12 -36.69
N ILE A 720 -6.26 5.07 -35.98
CA ILE A 720 -6.22 3.68 -36.44
C ILE A 720 -7.62 3.06 -36.30
N ASN A 721 -8.03 2.29 -37.30
CA ASN A 721 -9.10 1.30 -37.14
C ASN A 721 -8.50 -0.11 -37.29
N ILE A 722 -8.65 -0.96 -36.26
CA ILE A 722 -8.14 -2.34 -36.18
C ILE A 722 -8.88 -3.28 -37.15
N GLY A 723 -9.79 -2.78 -37.97
CA GLY A 723 -10.41 -3.50 -39.07
C GLY A 723 -11.92 -3.37 -39.02
N THR A 724 -12.54 -3.16 -40.18
CA THR A 724 -13.99 -2.94 -40.31
C THR A 724 -14.80 -4.23 -40.35
N LYS A 725 -14.15 -5.38 -40.54
CA LYS A 725 -14.78 -6.70 -40.60
C LYS A 725 -14.13 -7.65 -39.60
N LEU A 726 -14.93 -8.54 -39.04
CA LEU A 726 -14.48 -9.64 -38.20
C LEU A 726 -13.57 -10.56 -39.02
N SER A 727 -12.34 -10.80 -38.55
CA SER A 727 -11.37 -11.64 -39.25
C SER A 727 -11.56 -13.12 -38.90
N ASN A 728 -11.58 -13.42 -37.60
CA ASN A 728 -11.64 -14.76 -37.06
C ASN A 728 -12.47 -14.78 -35.77
N ILE A 729 -12.96 -15.95 -35.43
CA ILE A 729 -13.57 -16.29 -34.15
C ILE A 729 -12.61 -17.24 -33.43
N VAL A 730 -12.33 -16.96 -32.17
CA VAL A 730 -11.50 -17.81 -31.31
C VAL A 730 -12.37 -18.46 -30.27
N ILE A 731 -12.21 -19.77 -30.12
CA ILE A 731 -12.84 -20.58 -29.09
C ILE A 731 -11.72 -21.16 -28.24
N ALA A 732 -11.72 -20.84 -26.95
CA ALA A 732 -10.84 -21.45 -25.97
C ALA A 732 -11.68 -22.30 -25.03
N GLY A 733 -11.25 -23.52 -24.74
CA GLY A 733 -12.02 -24.44 -23.91
C GLY A 733 -11.23 -25.65 -23.44
N THR A 734 -11.93 -26.61 -22.86
CA THR A 734 -11.34 -27.84 -22.34
C THR A 734 -11.37 -28.99 -23.35
N ILE A 735 -10.43 -29.93 -23.22
CA ILE A 735 -10.34 -31.11 -24.08
C ILE A 735 -9.92 -32.34 -23.28
N GLN A 736 -10.77 -33.36 -23.31
CA GLN A 736 -10.59 -34.61 -22.57
C GLN A 736 -10.77 -35.82 -23.50
N TYR A 737 -10.16 -36.94 -23.14
CA TYR A 737 -10.30 -38.21 -23.85
C TYR A 737 -10.75 -39.32 -22.88
N ASP A 738 -11.48 -40.31 -23.42
CA ASP A 738 -11.97 -41.46 -22.65
C ASP A 738 -10.86 -42.51 -22.48
N TYR A 739 -10.26 -42.54 -21.30
CA TYR A 739 -9.26 -43.54 -20.95
C TYR A 739 -9.93 -44.74 -20.29
N SER A 740 -9.86 -45.90 -20.95
CA SER A 740 -10.36 -47.16 -20.41
C SER A 740 -9.22 -48.08 -19.99
N SER A 741 -9.27 -48.54 -18.75
CA SER A 741 -8.31 -49.50 -18.19
C SER A 741 -9.07 -50.51 -17.33
N TRP A 742 -8.82 -51.81 -17.55
CA TRP A 742 -9.43 -52.92 -16.80
C TRP A 742 -10.97 -52.87 -16.63
N GLY A 743 -11.68 -52.31 -17.61
CA GLY A 743 -13.15 -52.26 -17.63
C GLY A 743 -13.76 -51.03 -16.96
N THR A 744 -12.96 -50.09 -16.45
CA THR A 744 -13.41 -48.78 -15.97
C THR A 744 -12.96 -47.68 -16.93
N SER A 745 -13.90 -46.84 -17.37
CA SER A 745 -13.68 -45.68 -18.23
C SER A 745 -13.68 -44.40 -17.40
N GLU A 746 -12.70 -43.52 -17.66
CA GLU A 746 -12.62 -42.20 -17.03
C GLU A 746 -12.16 -41.13 -18.04
N TRP A 747 -12.69 -39.92 -17.87
CA TRP A 747 -12.31 -38.77 -18.70
C TRP A 747 -11.02 -38.17 -18.17
N ARG A 748 -9.96 -38.20 -18.98
CA ARG A 748 -8.67 -37.59 -18.66
C ARG A 748 -8.40 -36.39 -19.55
N ASP A 749 -7.74 -35.38 -18.99
CA ASP A 749 -7.27 -34.23 -19.75
C ASP A 749 -6.23 -34.65 -20.79
N VAL A 750 -6.35 -34.14 -22.01
CA VAL A 750 -5.36 -34.43 -23.06
C VAL A 750 -4.02 -33.77 -22.68
N PRO A 751 -2.92 -34.53 -22.54
CA PRO A 751 -1.60 -33.98 -22.20
C PRO A 751 -1.05 -33.07 -23.30
N VAL A 752 -0.20 -32.11 -22.92
CA VAL A 752 0.46 -31.21 -23.89
C VAL A 752 1.69 -31.86 -24.56
N ASP A 753 2.32 -32.85 -23.90
CA ASP A 753 3.62 -33.43 -24.30
C ASP A 753 3.57 -34.92 -24.71
N ASP A 754 2.41 -35.59 -24.62
CA ASP A 754 2.31 -37.08 -24.71
C ASP A 754 1.42 -37.58 -25.88
N GLY A 755 1.42 -36.87 -27.01
CA GLY A 755 0.76 -37.31 -28.25
C GLY A 755 0.43 -36.21 -29.25
N ASP A 756 0.15 -36.60 -30.50
CA ASP A 756 -0.21 -35.68 -31.58
C ASP A 756 -1.70 -35.32 -31.50
N VAL A 757 -2.02 -34.13 -30.98
CA VAL A 757 -3.35 -33.53 -31.10
C VAL A 757 -3.44 -32.80 -32.42
N THR A 758 -4.24 -33.32 -33.34
CA THR A 758 -4.41 -32.73 -34.67
C THR A 758 -5.87 -32.43 -34.94
N LYS A 759 -6.13 -31.28 -35.56
CA LYS A 759 -7.41 -31.03 -36.21
C LYS A 759 -7.42 -31.76 -37.53
N THR A 760 -8.21 -32.82 -37.62
CA THR A 760 -8.25 -33.71 -38.78
C THR A 760 -9.26 -33.26 -39.84
N ALA A 761 -10.23 -32.40 -39.51
CA ALA A 761 -11.16 -31.79 -40.48
C ALA A 761 -11.72 -30.42 -40.04
N GLY A 762 -12.11 -29.60 -41.03
CA GLY A 762 -12.72 -28.27 -40.86
C GLY A 762 -11.74 -27.09 -41.06
N PRO A 763 -12.21 -25.83 -41.19
CA PRO A 763 -11.36 -24.65 -41.35
C PRO A 763 -10.66 -24.22 -40.06
N GLY A 764 -9.68 -23.31 -40.14
CA GLY A 764 -9.01 -22.72 -38.97
C GLY A 764 -7.73 -23.42 -38.49
N THR A 765 -7.25 -23.06 -37.30
CA THR A 765 -6.08 -23.65 -36.63
C THR A 765 -6.43 -24.04 -35.19
N PHE A 766 -5.89 -25.16 -34.73
CA PHE A 766 -6.07 -25.67 -33.37
C PHE A 766 -4.70 -25.76 -32.70
N ALA A 767 -4.59 -25.28 -31.46
CA ALA A 767 -3.38 -25.36 -30.67
C ALA A 767 -3.74 -25.71 -29.23
N MET A 768 -2.98 -26.63 -28.64
CA MET A 768 -3.02 -26.85 -27.19
C MET A 768 -2.39 -25.66 -26.48
N THR A 769 -3.02 -25.18 -25.41
CA THR A 769 -2.52 -24.06 -24.59
C THR A 769 -2.06 -24.51 -23.20
N GLY A 770 -2.29 -25.77 -22.87
CA GLY A 770 -1.89 -26.45 -21.62
C GLY A 770 -2.51 -27.85 -21.58
N GLY A 771 -2.16 -28.67 -20.59
CA GLY A 771 -2.85 -29.95 -20.37
C GLY A 771 -4.35 -29.73 -20.21
N GLY A 772 -5.16 -30.44 -21.01
CA GLY A 772 -6.62 -30.33 -21.00
C GLY A 772 -7.20 -29.03 -21.56
N SER A 773 -6.39 -28.12 -22.11
CA SER A 773 -6.83 -26.79 -22.58
C SER A 773 -6.37 -26.51 -24.00
N TYR A 774 -7.25 -25.88 -24.79
CA TYR A 774 -6.95 -25.58 -26.20
C TYR A 774 -7.44 -24.19 -26.63
N ARG A 775 -6.94 -23.78 -27.81
CA ARG A 775 -7.41 -22.62 -28.58
C ARG A 775 -7.65 -23.00 -30.04
N LEU A 776 -8.86 -22.75 -30.52
CA LEU A 776 -9.28 -22.95 -31.90
C LEU A 776 -9.57 -21.59 -32.55
N THR A 777 -8.88 -21.27 -33.65
CA THR A 777 -9.08 -20.03 -34.42
C THR A 777 -9.74 -20.37 -35.74
N ILE A 778 -10.93 -19.85 -36.00
CA ILE A 778 -11.74 -20.15 -37.18
C ILE A 778 -12.01 -18.86 -37.97
N PRO A 779 -11.86 -18.86 -39.31
CA PRO A 779 -12.24 -17.72 -40.15
C PRO A 779 -13.71 -17.32 -39.92
N ALA A 780 -13.97 -16.03 -39.77
CA ALA A 780 -15.29 -15.51 -39.40
C ALA A 780 -16.39 -15.81 -40.42
N ASN A 781 -16.02 -16.08 -41.68
CA ASN A 781 -16.93 -16.47 -42.75
C ASN A 781 -17.30 -17.97 -42.75
N THR A 782 -16.87 -18.73 -41.73
CA THR A 782 -17.22 -20.14 -41.58
C THR A 782 -18.70 -20.28 -41.25
N GLY A 783 -19.42 -21.11 -42.00
CA GLY A 783 -20.84 -21.36 -41.77
C GLY A 783 -21.09 -22.14 -40.47
N ASP A 784 -22.19 -21.84 -39.80
CA ASP A 784 -22.56 -22.43 -38.50
C ASP A 784 -22.70 -23.96 -38.54
N ALA A 785 -23.10 -24.51 -39.68
CA ALA A 785 -23.25 -25.95 -39.89
C ALA A 785 -21.93 -26.68 -40.23
N THR A 786 -20.79 -25.98 -40.32
CA THR A 786 -19.51 -26.59 -40.66
C THR A 786 -19.03 -27.51 -39.53
N ASN A 787 -18.63 -28.74 -39.89
CA ASN A 787 -18.07 -29.72 -38.96
C ASN A 787 -16.59 -29.43 -38.69
N ILE A 788 -16.20 -29.49 -37.43
CA ILE A 788 -14.82 -29.46 -36.94
C ILE A 788 -14.54 -30.79 -36.25
N THR A 789 -13.43 -31.43 -36.60
CA THR A 789 -13.02 -32.71 -36.00
C THR A 789 -11.65 -32.56 -35.35
N ILE A 790 -11.58 -32.94 -34.07
CA ILE A 790 -10.33 -33.00 -33.30
C ILE A 790 -10.02 -34.47 -33.01
N THR A 791 -8.74 -34.83 -33.17
CA THR A 791 -8.23 -36.17 -32.91
C THR A 791 -7.02 -36.08 -31.99
N TYR A 792 -6.99 -36.92 -30.96
CA TYR A 792 -5.84 -37.12 -30.09
C TYR A 792 -5.31 -38.54 -30.30
N GLN A 793 -4.00 -38.67 -30.58
CA GLN A 793 -3.32 -39.95 -30.72
C GLN A 793 -2.24 -40.07 -29.64
N SER A 794 -2.30 -41.15 -28.85
CA SER A 794 -1.29 -41.49 -27.85
C SER A 794 -0.62 -42.81 -28.23
N GLY A 795 0.70 -42.77 -28.48
CA GLY A 795 1.44 -43.91 -29.02
C GLY A 795 0.94 -44.41 -30.38
N TRP A 796 1.18 -45.68 -30.69
CA TRP A 796 0.92 -46.27 -32.01
C TRP A 796 -0.47 -46.91 -32.17
N TRP A 797 -1.21 -47.12 -31.08
CA TRP A 797 -2.40 -47.98 -31.08
C TRP A 797 -3.67 -47.32 -30.54
N SER A 798 -3.59 -46.11 -29.99
CA SER A 798 -4.73 -45.46 -29.33
C SER A 798 -5.01 -44.08 -29.95
N SER A 799 -6.24 -43.90 -30.41
CA SER A 799 -6.71 -42.68 -31.08
C SER A 799 -8.15 -42.40 -30.67
N TRP A 800 -8.42 -41.17 -30.23
CA TRP A 800 -9.74 -40.69 -29.84
C TRP A 800 -10.14 -39.51 -30.71
N SER A 801 -11.42 -39.39 -31.05
CA SER A 801 -11.88 -38.27 -31.87
C SER A 801 -13.30 -37.82 -31.54
N GLN A 802 -13.59 -36.57 -31.86
CA GLN A 802 -14.94 -36.04 -31.80
C GLN A 802 -15.15 -35.04 -32.92
N THR A 803 -16.37 -35.01 -33.47
CA THR A 803 -16.80 -34.00 -34.44
C THR A 803 -17.91 -33.16 -33.85
N LYS A 804 -17.75 -31.83 -33.87
CA LYS A 804 -18.78 -30.87 -33.47
C LYS A 804 -19.05 -29.88 -34.61
N LYS A 805 -20.28 -29.38 -34.67
CA LYS A 805 -20.62 -28.24 -35.53
C LYS A 805 -20.01 -26.96 -34.95
N PHE A 806 -19.60 -26.04 -35.81
CA PHE A 806 -19.03 -24.77 -35.38
C PHE A 806 -19.96 -23.99 -34.44
N ASP A 807 -21.26 -23.98 -34.72
CA ASP A 807 -22.24 -23.30 -33.86
C ASP A 807 -22.35 -23.91 -32.46
N ALA A 808 -22.23 -25.24 -32.36
CA ALA A 808 -22.24 -25.92 -31.06
C ALA A 808 -21.03 -25.50 -30.21
N LEU A 809 -19.88 -25.22 -30.84
CA LEU A 809 -18.68 -24.76 -30.12
C LEU A 809 -18.82 -23.34 -29.57
N LYS A 810 -19.74 -22.53 -30.10
CA LYS A 810 -20.06 -21.20 -29.54
C LYS A 810 -20.91 -21.27 -28.27
N THR A 811 -21.42 -22.45 -27.91
CA THR A 811 -22.27 -22.67 -26.72
C THR A 811 -21.64 -23.65 -25.73
N ASP A 812 -20.93 -24.67 -26.22
CA ASP A 812 -20.12 -25.61 -25.45
C ASP A 812 -18.78 -25.90 -26.14
N ALA A 813 -17.73 -25.30 -25.57
CA ALA A 813 -16.36 -25.42 -26.05
C ALA A 813 -15.65 -26.69 -25.53
N GLY A 814 -16.29 -27.53 -24.72
CA GLY A 814 -15.65 -28.74 -24.19
C GLY A 814 -15.56 -29.85 -25.23
N TRP A 815 -14.39 -30.47 -25.41
CA TRP A 815 -14.24 -31.68 -26.21
C TRP A 815 -14.16 -32.92 -25.32
N ARG A 816 -14.89 -33.95 -25.72
CA ARG A 816 -14.90 -35.29 -25.09
C ARG A 816 -14.64 -36.32 -26.18
N LEU A 817 -13.37 -36.62 -26.40
CA LEU A 817 -12.90 -37.52 -27.44
C LEU A 817 -13.11 -38.97 -27.01
N ASN A 818 -13.85 -39.75 -27.80
CA ASN A 818 -14.03 -41.19 -27.60
C ASN A 818 -13.33 -42.00 -28.68
#